data_AF-A0AAD2GWE8-F1
#
_entry.id   AF-A0AAD2GWE8-F1
#
_cell.length_a   1.000
_cell.length_b   1.000
_cell.length_c   1.000
_cell.angle_alpha   90.00
_cell.angle_beta   90.00
_cell.angle_gamma   90.00
#
_symmetry.space_group_name_H-M   'P 1'
#
loop_
_entity.id
_entity.type
_entity.pdbx_description
1 polymer ?
#
loop_
_entity_poly.entity_id
_entity_poly.type
_entity_poly.pdbx_seq_one_letter_code
_entity_poly.pdbx_strand_id
1 'polypeptide(L)'
;MNPSGPVHNASVKSILLFAGQGTSGLSALKCQAQVVSETPLGATLLLACYEAFHRELASLTSQELRLTGLSREDFDGCNTVLCPAQKYLWNPILSGTTLLLAQSLQYLSYIKQLHPKHPEKLFTDALDRTQVVLGFSSGLLAACVAATSNDIATYILHTIQAYQVAFWVGVHAQSYRVKVLSSVSASEFQNKSWTLVIMGASEDVIASEIDKFLEDLDSNVLSITAVFSKTRIAVSGHPDVLIRFEQRLRPLYTTHWTNVDSLYHSSDHLLTSQAVLTDLQKHNVCFPTYAMVKVPIYNSRTGQAINGNYVSTATLLECIIDLILVYPVCWNQVLYSVLEDLRFLNSSFMLINFGPSNGLFRELTLDLREILSDTRDLTNLSIPSISLPRHDPVAIVGMAINMPGAENIHELWDILQDGLNMASKIPEERFNIATYTSNEPGTRRMRASHGNFLEHVDNFDAAFFNISPREAMSMDPQQRLLLHAAYNALEDAGYTPDSTSTWSRETFGCYFGVATGDYVHNLQDNMDVYYSTGTLRAFLSGRISYIMKFGGPSLVIDTACSSSNVALYLGVRALMNNDCKACLVGGVNAILSPDMFLGLDHGHFLSPTGQCKTFDASADGYCRGEGVGVFVLKQLKDALIEHDQIYGIIRGAEVNQSGQAPSITYPHQSAQALLLQNLLHNANVLPAEINLVECHGTGTQAGDPNEVTALRTILAGSSSQRQQNNPLFFTSIKANIGHLEAASGAAGLAKILLMLKYKLIPQQISLKKLNPLIRPLENDNIIINQRNTHWPVPIPGCPRMAVLNNFGAAGSNSAVLIQENTHVLGDQISSPPYLFGLSAKSVKDLEKLSQKYIAWILNDSQKGHIYLGNLSYTMTARRLIHPYRFAFSASSIQEVVHNLGNMKTEVQCLSPHSIVYMFSGHGMHYPGMGKDLYKLFPVFQASIDNSENILKDYGFESILPLLLNNTVSNADDIRSSHTAVFALECGLAELWQSWGIVPHAVVGHSLGEYAALVIAGVLSKCDALIIVA
;
A
#
# COMPACT_ATOMS: atom_id res chain seq x y z
N MET A 1 -14.49 24.00 7.29
CA MET A 1 -14.45 23.84 8.75
C MET A 1 -13.91 22.44 9.02
N ASN A 2 -12.63 22.34 9.40
CA ASN A 2 -11.97 21.08 9.75
C ASN A 2 -12.57 20.52 11.04
N PRO A 3 -12.84 19.22 11.17
CA PRO A 3 -13.07 18.63 12.48
C PRO A 3 -11.73 18.64 13.23
N SER A 4 -11.76 19.30 14.37
CA SER A 4 -10.69 19.48 15.35
C SER A 4 -10.00 18.16 15.74
N GLY A 5 -8.68 18.20 15.91
CA GLY A 5 -7.90 17.16 16.59
C GLY A 5 -8.35 16.95 18.05
N PRO A 6 -7.88 15.88 18.70
CA PRO A 6 -8.41 15.45 19.99
C PRO A 6 -8.00 16.43 21.09
N VAL A 7 -8.98 17.20 21.58
CA VAL A 7 -8.88 17.92 22.84
C VAL A 7 -8.96 16.87 23.95
N HIS A 8 -7.83 16.56 24.58
CA HIS A 8 -7.76 15.68 25.75
C HIS A 8 -8.38 16.38 26.97
N ASN A 9 -9.69 16.23 27.17
CA ASN A 9 -10.36 16.60 28.40
C ASN A 9 -10.25 15.44 29.41
N ALA A 10 -9.62 15.68 30.56
CA ALA A 10 -9.39 14.68 31.61
C ALA A 10 -10.68 14.22 32.34
N SER A 11 -11.86 14.65 31.91
CA SER A 11 -13.15 14.46 32.59
C SER A 11 -14.12 13.48 31.92
N VAL A 12 -13.73 12.80 30.81
CA VAL A 12 -14.61 11.89 30.06
C VAL A 12 -14.26 10.43 30.39
N LYS A 13 -15.27 9.66 30.83
CA LYS A 13 -15.15 8.21 31.16
C LYS A 13 -15.67 7.35 30.00
N SER A 14 -15.26 6.08 29.90
CA SER A 14 -15.63 5.18 28.80
C SER A 14 -16.59 4.07 29.22
N ILE A 15 -17.51 3.71 28.33
CA ILE A 15 -18.33 2.49 28.38
C ILE A 15 -17.85 1.61 27.23
N LEU A 16 -17.35 0.40 27.53
CA LEU A 16 -16.84 -0.52 26.51
C LEU A 16 -17.91 -1.55 26.16
N LEU A 17 -18.13 -1.80 24.87
CA LEU A 17 -19.07 -2.80 24.36
C LEU A 17 -18.32 -3.86 23.54
N PHE A 18 -18.46 -5.12 23.95
CA PHE A 18 -18.00 -6.31 23.23
C PHE A 18 -19.20 -7.12 22.74
N ALA A 19 -19.32 -7.31 21.44
CA ALA A 19 -20.46 -8.00 20.83
C ALA A 19 -20.25 -9.53 20.75
N GLY A 20 -21.34 -10.29 20.62
CA GLY A 20 -21.29 -11.76 20.55
C GLY A 20 -21.31 -12.32 19.13
N GLN A 21 -21.17 -13.64 19.04
CA GLN A 21 -21.42 -14.43 17.83
C GLN A 21 -22.84 -14.15 17.29
N GLY A 22 -23.01 -14.10 15.97
CA GLY A 22 -24.29 -13.80 15.32
C GLY A 22 -24.47 -12.38 14.79
N THR A 23 -23.56 -11.48 15.15
CA THR A 23 -23.59 -10.09 14.72
C THR A 23 -22.91 -9.89 13.35
N SER A 24 -23.46 -8.98 12.52
CA SER A 24 -22.94 -8.70 11.18
C SER A 24 -21.68 -7.83 11.24
N GLY A 25 -20.64 -8.19 10.46
CA GLY A 25 -19.41 -7.39 10.33
C GLY A 25 -18.11 -8.05 10.82
N LEU A 26 -18.11 -9.36 11.12
CA LEU A 26 -16.88 -10.08 11.52
C LEU A 26 -15.75 -9.95 10.49
N SER A 27 -16.06 -9.86 9.19
CA SER A 27 -15.05 -9.62 8.14
C SER A 27 -14.35 -8.26 8.28
N ALA A 28 -15.09 -7.20 8.59
CA ALA A 28 -14.53 -5.87 8.82
C ALA A 28 -13.64 -5.85 10.07
N LEU A 29 -14.12 -6.48 11.15
CA LEU A 29 -13.35 -6.61 12.40
C LEU A 29 -12.05 -7.42 12.19
N LYS A 30 -12.09 -8.50 11.41
CA LYS A 30 -10.88 -9.30 11.05
C LYS A 30 -9.86 -8.47 10.31
N CYS A 31 -10.29 -7.66 9.34
CA CYS A 31 -9.39 -6.79 8.57
C CYS A 31 -8.63 -5.81 9.47
N GLN A 32 -9.34 -5.17 10.41
CA GLN A 32 -8.71 -4.27 11.37
C GLN A 32 -7.81 -5.01 12.36
N ALA A 33 -8.26 -6.16 12.87
CA ALA A 33 -7.47 -6.98 13.79
C ALA A 33 -6.18 -7.50 13.13
N GLN A 34 -6.22 -7.78 11.82
CA GLN A 34 -5.04 -8.15 11.04
C GLN A 34 -3.99 -7.05 11.09
N VAL A 35 -4.36 -5.78 10.89
CA VAL A 35 -3.42 -4.64 11.00
C VAL A 35 -2.77 -4.57 12.39
N VAL A 36 -3.55 -4.80 13.45
CA VAL A 36 -3.03 -4.77 14.82
C VAL A 36 -2.10 -5.96 15.10
N SER A 37 -2.39 -7.13 14.52
CA SER A 37 -1.57 -8.33 14.66
C SER A 37 -0.16 -8.20 14.09
N GLU A 38 0.07 -7.22 13.21
CA GLU A 38 1.40 -6.91 12.65
C GLU A 38 2.26 -6.04 13.58
N THR A 39 1.67 -5.47 14.63
CA THR A 39 2.45 -4.78 15.67
C THR A 39 3.19 -5.80 16.55
N PRO A 40 4.35 -5.46 17.15
CA PRO A 40 5.09 -6.42 17.98
C PRO A 40 4.25 -7.05 19.10
N LEU A 41 3.37 -6.28 19.73
CA LEU A 41 2.51 -6.76 20.80
C LEU A 41 1.31 -7.58 20.28
N GLY A 42 0.73 -7.17 19.14
CA GLY A 42 -0.33 -7.92 18.48
C GLY A 42 0.16 -9.25 17.92
N ALA A 43 1.39 -9.31 17.41
CA ALA A 43 2.03 -10.52 16.92
C ALA A 43 2.25 -11.54 18.04
N THR A 44 2.70 -11.08 19.21
CA THR A 44 2.84 -11.91 20.42
C THR A 44 1.49 -12.48 20.85
N LEU A 45 0.43 -11.66 20.87
CA LEU A 45 -0.91 -12.12 21.23
C LEU A 45 -1.46 -13.15 20.22
N LEU A 46 -1.29 -12.88 18.93
CA LEU A 46 -1.70 -13.79 17.85
C LEU A 46 -0.97 -15.14 17.95
N LEU A 47 0.35 -15.11 18.13
CA LEU A 47 1.16 -16.31 18.30
C LEU A 47 0.73 -17.11 19.52
N ALA A 48 0.47 -16.46 20.65
CA ALA A 48 0.04 -17.13 21.87
C ALA A 48 -1.33 -17.81 21.71
N CYS A 49 -2.29 -17.15 21.05
CA CYS A 49 -3.59 -17.74 20.74
C CYS A 49 -3.48 -18.88 19.70
N TYR A 50 -2.58 -18.77 18.73
CA TYR A 50 -2.26 -19.83 17.78
C TYR A 50 -1.70 -21.07 18.49
N GLU A 51 -0.72 -20.90 19.38
CA GLU A 51 -0.17 -22.01 20.17
C GLU A 51 -1.22 -22.66 21.07
N ALA A 52 -2.08 -21.85 21.71
CA ALA A 52 -3.21 -22.36 22.48
C ALA A 52 -4.16 -23.18 21.59
N PHE A 53 -4.54 -22.65 20.42
CA PHE A 53 -5.39 -23.36 19.46
C PHE A 53 -4.81 -24.71 19.06
N HIS A 54 -3.52 -24.77 18.70
CA HIS A 54 -2.86 -26.03 18.34
C HIS A 54 -2.82 -27.02 19.50
N ARG A 55 -2.59 -26.54 20.72
CA ARG A 55 -2.59 -27.38 21.92
C ARG A 55 -3.96 -28.00 22.18
N GLU A 56 -5.03 -27.21 22.12
CA GLU A 56 -6.40 -27.70 22.31
C GLU A 56 -6.87 -28.59 21.14
N LEU A 57 -6.47 -28.28 19.91
CA LEU A 57 -6.77 -29.14 18.75
C LEU A 57 -6.00 -30.47 18.81
N ALA A 58 -4.80 -30.46 19.38
CA ALA A 58 -3.96 -31.65 19.54
C ALA A 58 -4.52 -32.63 20.58
N SER A 59 -5.23 -32.14 21.61
CA SER A 59 -5.76 -32.95 22.70
C SER A 59 -7.06 -33.68 22.38
N LEU A 60 -7.76 -33.29 21.32
CA LEU A 60 -8.96 -33.98 20.85
C LEU A 60 -8.62 -35.39 20.37
N THR A 61 -9.41 -36.37 20.80
CA THR A 61 -9.37 -37.74 20.26
C THR A 61 -9.73 -37.75 18.77
N SER A 62 -9.37 -38.81 18.05
CA SER A 62 -9.71 -38.94 16.62
C SER A 62 -11.22 -38.91 16.34
N GLN A 63 -12.05 -39.26 17.33
CA GLN A 63 -13.51 -39.15 17.22
C GLN A 63 -13.96 -37.70 17.41
N GLU A 64 -13.47 -37.01 18.43
CA GLU A 64 -13.78 -35.60 18.69
C GLU A 64 -13.30 -34.70 17.54
N LEU A 65 -12.08 -34.91 17.04
CA LEU A 65 -11.54 -34.17 15.90
C LEU A 65 -12.38 -34.34 14.63
N ARG A 66 -12.99 -35.51 14.41
CA ARG A 66 -13.94 -35.70 13.30
C ARG A 66 -15.23 -34.93 13.51
N LEU A 67 -15.71 -34.83 14.75
CA LEU A 67 -16.92 -34.07 15.08
C LEU A 67 -16.71 -32.56 14.94
N THR A 68 -15.49 -32.06 15.18
CA THR A 68 -15.20 -30.63 14.99
C THR A 68 -15.20 -30.22 13.52
N GLY A 69 -14.94 -31.14 12.59
CA GLY A 69 -14.81 -30.85 11.17
C GLY A 69 -13.53 -30.08 10.80
N LEU A 70 -12.59 -29.93 11.74
CA LEU A 70 -11.31 -29.23 11.52
C LEU A 70 -10.23 -30.21 11.06
N SER A 71 -9.37 -29.78 10.13
CA SER A 71 -8.15 -30.50 9.78
C SER A 71 -6.95 -29.76 10.33
N ARG A 72 -5.96 -30.49 10.88
CA ARG A 72 -4.73 -29.89 11.40
C ARG A 72 -3.89 -29.24 10.29
N GLU A 73 -3.96 -29.76 9.07
CA GLU A 73 -3.21 -29.26 7.92
C GLU A 73 -3.68 -27.88 7.44
N ASP A 74 -4.92 -27.49 7.77
CA ASP A 74 -5.49 -26.20 7.37
C ASP A 74 -5.05 -25.02 8.28
N PHE A 75 -4.23 -25.29 9.29
CA PHE A 75 -3.71 -24.31 10.26
C PHE A 75 -2.18 -24.37 10.30
N ASP A 76 -1.53 -23.97 9.21
CA ASP A 76 -0.07 -24.05 9.02
C ASP A 76 0.69 -22.77 9.44
N GLY A 77 -0.04 -21.69 9.79
CA GLY A 77 0.57 -20.44 10.27
C GLY A 77 -0.34 -19.62 11.19
N CYS A 78 0.24 -18.71 11.98
CA CYS A 78 -0.48 -17.97 13.03
C CYS A 78 -1.68 -17.17 12.54
N ASN A 79 -1.65 -16.67 11.29
CA ASN A 79 -2.79 -15.94 10.71
C ASN A 79 -4.00 -16.83 10.41
N THR A 80 -3.84 -18.15 10.31
CA THR A 80 -4.94 -19.08 10.02
C THR A 80 -6.01 -19.13 11.12
N VAL A 81 -5.65 -18.81 12.37
CA VAL A 81 -6.63 -18.74 13.47
C VAL A 81 -7.38 -17.41 13.54
N LEU A 82 -6.81 -16.32 13.01
CA LEU A 82 -7.47 -15.02 12.88
C LEU A 82 -8.29 -14.93 11.58
N CYS A 83 -7.80 -15.55 10.51
CA CYS A 83 -8.39 -15.57 9.18
C CYS A 83 -8.51 -17.03 8.67
N PRO A 84 -9.38 -17.86 9.30
CA PRO A 84 -9.57 -19.24 8.86
C PRO A 84 -10.15 -19.34 7.45
N ALA A 85 -9.86 -20.45 6.77
CA ALA A 85 -10.35 -20.73 5.42
C ALA A 85 -11.89 -20.64 5.34
N GLN A 86 -12.41 -20.19 4.19
CA GLN A 86 -13.84 -19.92 4.01
C GLN A 86 -14.75 -21.14 4.29
N LYS A 87 -14.23 -22.36 4.10
CA LYS A 87 -14.94 -23.61 4.43
C LYS A 87 -15.32 -23.73 5.91
N TYR A 88 -14.68 -22.96 6.79
CA TYR A 88 -14.94 -22.94 8.23
C TYR A 88 -15.80 -21.77 8.71
N LEU A 89 -16.41 -21.00 7.79
CA LEU A 89 -17.19 -19.81 8.13
C LEU A 89 -18.30 -20.08 9.17
N TRP A 90 -18.91 -21.26 9.13
CA TRP A 90 -19.99 -21.69 10.01
C TRP A 90 -19.53 -22.65 11.11
N ASN A 91 -18.23 -22.70 11.43
CA ASN A 91 -17.71 -23.57 12.48
C ASN A 91 -17.75 -22.87 13.85
N PRO A 92 -18.52 -23.39 14.84
CA PRO A 92 -18.66 -22.80 16.18
C PRO A 92 -17.36 -22.57 16.95
N ILE A 93 -16.36 -23.41 16.72
CA ILE A 93 -15.03 -23.26 17.35
C ILE A 93 -14.37 -22.01 16.80
N LEU A 94 -14.32 -21.88 15.48
CA LEU A 94 -13.63 -20.78 14.83
C LEU A 94 -14.39 -19.46 14.91
N SER A 95 -15.72 -19.46 14.89
CA SER A 95 -16.52 -18.24 15.03
C SER A 95 -16.28 -17.55 16.37
N GLY A 96 -16.24 -18.32 17.47
CA GLY A 96 -15.99 -17.80 18.81
C GLY A 96 -14.54 -17.40 19.05
N THR A 97 -13.60 -18.29 18.73
CA THR A 97 -12.18 -18.02 18.93
C THR A 97 -11.67 -16.85 18.08
N THR A 98 -12.11 -16.78 16.81
CA THR A 98 -11.74 -15.66 15.93
C THR A 98 -12.34 -14.34 16.41
N LEU A 99 -13.61 -14.32 16.84
CA LEU A 99 -14.26 -13.11 17.33
C LEU A 99 -13.54 -12.57 18.57
N LEU A 100 -13.25 -13.43 19.55
CA LEU A 100 -12.52 -13.04 20.77
C LEU A 100 -11.13 -12.50 20.45
N LEU A 101 -10.38 -13.18 19.59
CA LEU A 101 -9.04 -12.75 19.20
C LEU A 101 -9.08 -11.39 18.49
N ALA A 102 -10.04 -11.20 17.58
CA ALA A 102 -10.18 -9.94 16.86
C ALA A 102 -10.59 -8.79 17.79
N GLN A 103 -11.52 -9.02 18.73
CA GLN A 103 -11.90 -8.07 19.77
C GLN A 103 -10.74 -7.71 20.70
N SER A 104 -9.93 -8.69 21.07
CA SER A 104 -8.77 -8.50 21.93
C SER A 104 -7.70 -7.66 21.23
N LEU A 105 -7.41 -7.95 19.97
CA LEU A 105 -6.50 -7.15 19.15
C LEU A 105 -7.01 -5.70 19.00
N GLN A 106 -8.31 -5.48 18.78
CA GLN A 106 -8.86 -4.12 18.72
C GLN A 106 -8.76 -3.37 20.06
N TYR A 107 -9.03 -4.04 21.18
CA TYR A 107 -8.87 -3.43 22.50
C TYR A 107 -7.42 -3.03 22.78
N LEU A 108 -6.47 -3.88 22.38
CA LEU A 108 -5.04 -3.58 22.46
C LEU A 108 -4.65 -2.31 21.67
N SER A 109 -5.19 -2.17 20.45
CA SER A 109 -4.98 -0.99 19.62
C SER A 109 -5.55 0.28 20.26
N TYR A 110 -6.77 0.19 20.77
CA TYR A 110 -7.44 1.29 21.46
C TYR A 110 -6.63 1.79 22.66
N ILE A 111 -6.16 0.89 23.52
CA ILE A 111 -5.37 1.28 24.69
C ILE A 111 -4.06 1.96 24.27
N LYS A 112 -3.37 1.44 23.23
CA LYS A 112 -2.14 2.06 22.71
C LYS A 112 -2.35 3.50 22.25
N GLN A 113 -3.50 3.80 21.65
CA GLN A 113 -3.83 5.15 21.20
C GLN A 113 -4.05 6.13 22.35
N LEU A 114 -4.46 5.65 23.54
CA LEU A 114 -4.67 6.53 24.70
C LEU A 114 -3.35 7.11 25.24
N HIS A 115 -2.23 6.38 25.18
CA HIS A 115 -0.95 6.78 25.79
C HIS A 115 0.27 6.31 24.97
N PRO A 116 0.59 6.96 23.83
CA PRO A 116 1.67 6.50 22.93
C PRO A 116 3.09 6.59 23.51
N LYS A 117 3.29 7.30 24.64
CA LYS A 117 4.62 7.58 25.23
C LYS A 117 4.96 6.78 26.50
N HIS A 118 4.01 6.04 27.09
CA HIS A 118 4.17 5.35 28.39
C HIS A 118 3.56 3.93 28.38
N PRO A 119 4.23 2.95 27.74
CA PRO A 119 3.71 1.58 27.61
C PRO A 119 3.44 0.89 28.96
N GLU A 120 4.17 1.25 30.01
CA GLU A 120 4.07 0.70 31.36
C GLU A 120 2.79 1.11 32.13
N LYS A 121 2.09 2.17 31.70
CA LYS A 121 0.84 2.65 32.34
C LYS A 121 -0.43 2.41 31.53
N LEU A 122 -0.28 1.86 30.32
CA LEU A 122 -1.34 1.68 29.31
C LEU A 122 -2.65 1.11 29.88
N PHE A 123 -2.56 -0.03 30.58
CA PHE A 123 -3.73 -0.75 31.05
C PHE A 123 -4.32 -0.17 32.34
N THR A 124 -3.49 0.36 33.24
CA THR A 124 -3.95 1.00 34.47
C THR A 124 -4.74 2.27 34.15
N ASP A 125 -4.23 3.14 33.27
CA ASP A 125 -4.92 4.38 32.87
C ASP A 125 -6.20 4.08 32.07
N ALA A 126 -6.19 3.03 31.24
CA ALA A 126 -7.38 2.61 30.49
C ALA A 126 -8.49 2.07 31.40
N LEU A 127 -8.14 1.27 32.41
CA LEU A 127 -9.08 0.81 33.44
C LEU A 127 -9.63 1.98 34.25
N ASP A 128 -8.77 2.90 34.69
CA ASP A 128 -9.18 4.09 35.46
C ASP A 128 -10.15 4.99 34.69
N ARG A 129 -10.09 4.99 33.35
CA ARG A 129 -11.01 5.73 32.49
C ARG A 129 -12.29 4.97 32.20
N THR A 130 -12.34 3.66 32.42
CA THR A 130 -13.49 2.84 32.06
C THR A 130 -14.46 2.73 33.23
N GLN A 131 -15.70 3.14 33.00
CA GLN A 131 -16.75 3.07 34.02
C GLN A 131 -17.51 1.75 34.00
N VAL A 132 -17.76 1.21 32.80
CA VAL A 132 -18.57 -0.01 32.59
C VAL A 132 -18.01 -0.81 31.40
N VAL A 133 -18.02 -2.15 31.54
CA VAL A 133 -17.76 -3.08 30.42
C VAL A 133 -18.99 -3.94 30.17
N LEU A 134 -19.46 -3.94 28.93
CA LEU A 134 -20.61 -4.71 28.47
C LEU A 134 -20.16 -5.81 27.51
N GLY A 135 -20.66 -7.03 27.71
CA GLY A 135 -20.46 -8.16 26.82
C GLY A 135 -21.80 -8.75 26.41
N PHE A 136 -22.03 -8.88 25.10
CA PHE A 136 -23.19 -9.60 24.56
C PHE A 136 -22.78 -11.03 24.23
N SER A 137 -23.46 -12.04 24.80
CA SER A 137 -23.17 -13.46 24.59
C SER A 137 -21.65 -13.76 24.73
N SER A 138 -21.00 -14.39 23.75
CA SER A 138 -19.55 -14.67 23.76
C SER A 138 -18.63 -13.44 23.86
N GLY A 139 -19.15 -12.23 23.59
CA GLY A 139 -18.44 -10.98 23.88
C GLY A 139 -18.16 -10.78 25.37
N LEU A 140 -18.84 -11.50 26.27
CA LEU A 140 -18.54 -11.56 27.70
C LEU A 140 -17.11 -12.03 27.99
N LEU A 141 -16.54 -12.90 27.14
CA LEU A 141 -15.16 -13.35 27.30
C LEU A 141 -14.17 -12.19 27.12
N ALA A 142 -14.34 -11.39 26.06
CA ALA A 142 -13.52 -10.21 25.82
C ALA A 142 -13.75 -9.13 26.89
N ALA A 143 -15.00 -8.97 27.35
CA ALA A 143 -15.36 -8.08 28.45
C ALA A 143 -14.63 -8.45 29.75
N CYS A 144 -14.59 -9.74 30.11
CA CYS A 144 -13.85 -10.23 31.26
C CYS A 144 -12.35 -9.95 31.14
N VAL A 145 -11.75 -10.21 29.98
CA VAL A 145 -10.34 -9.91 29.73
C VAL A 145 -10.07 -8.41 29.94
N ALA A 146 -10.88 -7.54 29.35
CA ALA A 146 -10.72 -6.09 29.50
C ALA A 146 -10.87 -5.62 30.95
N ALA A 147 -11.83 -6.16 31.70
CA ALA A 147 -12.15 -5.75 33.07
C ALA A 147 -11.22 -6.33 34.14
N THR A 148 -10.38 -7.32 33.82
CA THR A 148 -9.53 -8.03 34.79
C THR A 148 -8.03 -7.81 34.58
N SER A 149 -7.63 -7.15 33.50
CA SER A 149 -6.22 -7.02 33.09
C SER A 149 -5.67 -5.63 33.38
N ASN A 150 -4.71 -5.55 34.29
CA ASN A 150 -4.06 -4.31 34.75
C ASN A 150 -2.71 -4.01 34.08
N ASP A 151 -2.13 -4.99 33.39
CA ASP A 151 -0.88 -4.90 32.65
C ASP A 151 -0.91 -5.82 31.41
N ILE A 152 0.11 -5.67 30.55
CA ILE A 152 0.24 -6.41 29.29
C ILE A 152 0.35 -7.93 29.50
N ALA A 153 1.10 -8.38 30.52
CA ALA A 153 1.34 -9.79 30.75
C ALA A 153 0.03 -10.48 31.20
N THR A 154 -0.66 -9.85 32.15
CA THR A 154 -1.98 -10.27 32.61
C THR A 154 -3.01 -10.25 31.47
N TYR A 155 -2.96 -9.23 30.60
CA TYR A 155 -3.84 -9.15 29.43
C TYR A 155 -3.65 -10.32 28.46
N ILE A 156 -2.42 -10.59 28.04
CA ILE A 156 -2.11 -11.71 27.14
C ILE A 156 -2.54 -13.04 27.80
N LEU A 157 -2.23 -13.23 29.08
CA LEU A 157 -2.58 -14.44 29.82
C LEU A 157 -4.11 -14.65 29.88
N HIS A 158 -4.86 -13.62 30.26
CA HIS A 158 -6.31 -13.68 30.34
C HIS A 158 -6.93 -13.89 28.95
N THR A 159 -6.38 -13.30 27.89
CA THR A 159 -6.84 -13.56 26.51
C THR A 159 -6.63 -15.02 26.11
N ILE A 160 -5.48 -15.61 26.41
CA ILE A 160 -5.22 -17.04 26.12
C ILE A 160 -6.24 -17.93 26.84
N GLN A 161 -6.50 -17.66 28.12
CA GLN A 161 -7.45 -18.44 28.91
C GLN A 161 -8.88 -18.28 28.36
N ALA A 162 -9.30 -17.06 28.06
CA ALA A 162 -10.58 -16.78 27.41
C ALA A 162 -10.70 -17.45 26.04
N TYR A 163 -9.58 -17.55 25.30
CA TYR A 163 -9.52 -18.21 24.00
C TYR A 163 -9.70 -19.73 24.12
N GLN A 164 -9.11 -20.36 25.14
CA GLN A 164 -9.36 -21.77 25.45
C GLN A 164 -10.82 -22.00 25.88
N VAL A 165 -11.42 -21.09 26.66
CA VAL A 165 -12.87 -21.14 26.99
C VAL A 165 -13.71 -21.06 25.72
N ALA A 166 -13.45 -20.11 24.82
CA ALA A 166 -14.15 -19.99 23.55
C ALA A 166 -14.01 -21.25 22.69
N PHE A 167 -12.82 -21.88 22.67
CA PHE A 167 -12.56 -23.12 21.94
C PHE A 167 -13.45 -24.26 22.46
N TRP A 168 -13.46 -24.51 23.77
CA TRP A 168 -14.23 -25.62 24.35
C TRP A 168 -15.74 -25.39 24.30
N VAL A 169 -16.21 -24.15 24.49
CA VAL A 169 -17.62 -23.79 24.23
C VAL A 169 -17.99 -24.11 22.78
N GLY A 170 -17.13 -23.77 21.82
CA GLY A 170 -17.33 -24.07 20.41
C GLY A 170 -17.30 -25.57 20.07
N VAL A 171 -16.43 -26.37 20.72
CA VAL A 171 -16.38 -27.83 20.53
C VAL A 171 -17.69 -28.47 20.95
N HIS A 172 -18.23 -28.05 22.10
CA HIS A 172 -19.50 -28.55 22.62
C HIS A 172 -20.70 -28.07 21.82
N ALA A 173 -20.71 -26.80 21.38
CA ALA A 173 -21.72 -26.27 20.47
C ALA A 173 -21.73 -27.02 19.13
N GLN A 174 -20.55 -27.25 18.53
CA GLN A 174 -20.42 -28.02 17.31
C GLN A 174 -20.86 -29.49 17.49
N SER A 175 -20.56 -30.09 18.64
CA SER A 175 -21.00 -31.45 18.96
C SER A 175 -22.53 -31.54 19.07
N TYR A 176 -23.17 -30.56 19.70
CA TYR A 176 -24.64 -30.47 19.75
C TYR A 176 -25.22 -30.32 18.35
N ARG A 177 -24.67 -29.41 17.54
CA ARG A 177 -25.06 -29.18 16.15
C ARG A 177 -25.00 -30.46 15.31
N VAL A 178 -23.89 -31.20 15.38
CA VAL A 178 -23.72 -32.46 14.62
C VAL A 178 -24.72 -33.52 15.08
N LYS A 179 -24.92 -33.68 16.40
CA LYS A 179 -25.89 -34.64 16.95
C LYS A 179 -27.30 -34.36 16.43
N VAL A 180 -27.73 -33.11 16.49
CA VAL A 180 -29.07 -32.70 16.07
C VAL A 180 -29.24 -32.84 14.54
N LEU A 181 -28.26 -32.41 13.74
CA LEU A 181 -28.34 -32.46 12.27
C LEU A 181 -28.15 -33.87 11.68
N SER A 182 -27.50 -34.80 12.39
CA SER A 182 -27.26 -36.18 11.90
C SER A 182 -28.55 -37.02 11.73
N SER A 183 -29.69 -36.50 12.16
CA SER A 183 -31.02 -37.13 12.02
C SER A 183 -31.71 -36.83 10.67
N VAL A 184 -31.17 -35.92 9.85
CA VAL A 184 -31.74 -35.49 8.55
C VAL A 184 -30.59 -35.39 7.52
N SER A 185 -30.86 -35.53 6.22
CA SER A 185 -29.83 -35.55 5.15
C SER A 185 -28.89 -34.33 5.22
N ALA A 186 -27.68 -34.56 5.73
CA ALA A 186 -26.76 -33.54 6.26
C ALA A 186 -26.19 -32.51 5.26
N SER A 187 -26.42 -32.64 3.95
CA SER A 187 -25.79 -31.76 2.94
C SER A 187 -26.53 -30.43 2.67
N GLU A 188 -27.84 -30.34 2.89
CA GLU A 188 -28.62 -29.13 2.60
C GLU A 188 -28.61 -28.08 3.74
N PHE A 189 -28.16 -28.46 4.95
CA PHE A 189 -28.38 -27.68 6.17
C PHE A 189 -27.09 -27.27 6.91
N GLN A 190 -25.92 -27.69 6.41
CA GLN A 190 -24.61 -27.37 7.02
C GLN A 190 -24.25 -25.86 6.99
N ASN A 191 -24.97 -25.00 6.27
CA ASN A 191 -24.67 -23.58 6.13
C ASN A 191 -25.84 -22.65 6.51
N LYS A 192 -26.71 -23.08 7.42
CA LYS A 192 -27.87 -22.28 7.87
C LYS A 192 -27.70 -21.78 9.30
N SER A 193 -28.26 -20.61 9.56
CA SER A 193 -28.26 -19.95 10.86
C SER A 193 -29.23 -20.62 11.84
N TRP A 194 -28.89 -20.56 13.12
CA TRP A 194 -29.66 -21.11 14.24
C TRP A 194 -30.49 -20.06 14.98
N THR A 195 -30.47 -18.80 14.52
CA THR A 195 -31.15 -17.70 15.21
C THR A 195 -31.78 -16.71 14.23
N LEU A 196 -33.06 -16.42 14.47
CA LEU A 196 -33.89 -15.47 13.76
C LEU A 196 -34.26 -14.29 14.68
N VAL A 197 -34.05 -13.06 14.23
CA VAL A 197 -34.49 -11.85 14.93
C VAL A 197 -35.83 -11.39 14.35
N ILE A 198 -36.81 -11.18 15.22
CA ILE A 198 -38.15 -10.73 14.88
C ILE A 198 -38.34 -9.30 15.39
N MET A 199 -38.83 -8.41 14.52
CA MET A 199 -39.04 -7.00 14.82
C MET A 199 -40.52 -6.64 14.73
N GLY A 200 -40.96 -5.78 15.66
CA GLY A 200 -42.33 -5.27 15.73
C GLY A 200 -43.27 -6.05 16.65
N ALA A 201 -42.74 -6.99 17.45
CA ALA A 201 -43.52 -7.81 18.39
C ALA A 201 -42.88 -7.80 19.78
N SER A 202 -43.71 -7.84 20.84
CA SER A 202 -43.23 -7.99 22.22
C SER A 202 -42.87 -9.44 22.55
N GLU A 203 -42.10 -9.63 23.62
CA GLU A 203 -41.72 -10.95 24.14
C GLU A 203 -42.96 -11.85 24.36
N ASP A 204 -44.01 -11.34 25.01
CA ASP A 204 -45.25 -12.09 25.27
C ASP A 204 -45.96 -12.54 23.98
N VAL A 205 -45.94 -11.69 22.94
CA VAL A 205 -46.56 -12.01 21.66
C VAL A 205 -45.77 -13.11 20.94
N ILE A 206 -44.44 -13.03 20.95
CA ILE A 206 -43.59 -14.05 20.34
C ILE A 206 -43.66 -15.36 21.11
N ALA A 207 -43.69 -15.33 22.44
CA ALA A 207 -43.88 -16.52 23.27
C ALA A 207 -45.20 -17.22 22.93
N SER A 208 -46.30 -16.47 22.83
CA SER A 208 -47.60 -17.02 22.42
C SER A 208 -47.59 -17.59 20.99
N GLU A 209 -46.90 -16.95 20.04
CA GLU A 209 -46.77 -17.49 18.68
C GLU A 209 -45.89 -18.74 18.62
N ILE A 210 -44.85 -18.85 19.46
CA ILE A 210 -44.07 -20.07 19.63
C ILE A 210 -44.97 -21.18 20.16
N ASP A 211 -45.70 -20.95 21.24
CA ASP A 211 -46.60 -21.96 21.85
C ASP A 211 -47.61 -22.49 20.82
N LYS A 212 -48.31 -21.60 20.10
CA LYS A 212 -49.25 -22.00 19.03
C LYS A 212 -48.59 -22.71 17.86
N PHE A 213 -47.32 -22.43 17.57
CA PHE A 213 -46.60 -23.08 16.48
C PHE A 213 -46.09 -24.46 16.90
N LEU A 214 -45.75 -24.63 18.18
CA LEU A 214 -45.34 -25.89 18.75
C LEU A 214 -46.52 -26.82 19.02
N GLU A 215 -47.74 -26.32 19.25
CA GLU A 215 -48.96 -27.16 19.26
C GLU A 215 -49.15 -27.96 17.96
N ASP A 216 -48.67 -27.43 16.83
CA ASP A 216 -48.75 -28.06 15.50
C ASP A 216 -47.57 -29.01 15.20
N LEU A 217 -46.59 -29.14 16.11
CA LEU A 217 -45.33 -29.85 15.90
C LEU A 217 -44.92 -30.71 17.10
N ASP A 218 -44.60 -31.99 16.87
CA ASP A 218 -44.10 -32.94 17.88
C ASP A 218 -42.62 -32.68 18.28
N SER A 219 -42.20 -31.43 18.44
CA SER A 219 -40.79 -31.03 18.59
C SER A 219 -40.56 -29.75 19.39
N ASN A 220 -39.89 -29.85 20.55
CA ASN A 220 -39.63 -28.76 21.50
C ASN A 220 -38.42 -27.85 21.18
N VAL A 221 -38.15 -27.50 19.92
CA VAL A 221 -36.85 -26.89 19.53
C VAL A 221 -36.97 -25.44 19.05
N LEU A 222 -37.77 -24.62 19.74
CA LEU A 222 -37.77 -23.16 19.57
C LEU A 222 -37.86 -22.47 20.93
N SER A 223 -36.97 -21.51 21.17
CA SER A 223 -36.99 -20.70 22.38
C SER A 223 -36.55 -19.26 22.12
N ILE A 224 -37.09 -18.35 22.93
CA ILE A 224 -36.60 -16.96 22.99
C ILE A 224 -35.21 -16.99 23.64
N THR A 225 -34.21 -16.54 22.91
CA THR A 225 -32.79 -16.60 23.31
C THR A 225 -32.19 -15.23 23.57
N ALA A 226 -32.76 -14.17 23.02
CA ALA A 226 -32.42 -12.80 23.38
C ALA A 226 -33.59 -11.84 23.25
N VAL A 227 -33.67 -10.88 24.16
CA VAL A 227 -34.59 -9.73 24.15
C VAL A 227 -33.73 -8.48 24.04
N PHE A 228 -33.66 -7.90 22.85
CA PHE A 228 -32.87 -6.68 22.59
C PHE A 228 -33.60 -5.44 23.09
N SER A 229 -34.90 -5.35 22.79
CA SER A 229 -35.78 -4.27 23.21
C SER A 229 -37.23 -4.77 23.29
N LYS A 230 -38.17 -3.89 23.68
CA LYS A 230 -39.60 -4.21 23.75
C LYS A 230 -40.23 -4.72 22.44
N THR A 231 -39.55 -4.53 21.30
CA THR A 231 -40.07 -4.91 19.97
C THR A 231 -39.08 -5.72 19.13
N ARG A 232 -37.97 -6.19 19.72
CA ARG A 232 -36.92 -6.91 19.00
C ARG A 232 -36.48 -8.13 19.80
N ILE A 233 -36.84 -9.31 19.29
CA ILE A 233 -36.69 -10.60 19.99
C ILE A 233 -35.94 -11.57 19.09
N ALA A 234 -34.91 -12.24 19.60
CA ALA A 234 -34.25 -13.36 18.95
C ALA A 234 -34.87 -14.68 19.39
N VAL A 235 -35.22 -15.50 18.39
CA VAL A 235 -35.69 -16.87 18.58
C VAL A 235 -34.65 -17.79 17.96
N SER A 236 -34.23 -18.81 18.70
CA SER A 236 -33.28 -19.81 18.21
C SER A 236 -33.89 -21.19 18.26
N GLY A 237 -33.38 -22.08 17.41
CA GLY A 237 -33.91 -23.43 17.26
C GLY A 237 -33.33 -24.15 16.06
N HIS A 238 -33.87 -25.34 15.77
CA HIS A 238 -33.45 -26.10 14.60
C HIS A 238 -33.68 -25.28 13.31
N PRO A 239 -32.71 -25.18 12.38
CA PRO A 239 -32.84 -24.33 11.19
C PRO A 239 -34.12 -24.58 10.37
N ASP A 240 -34.55 -25.84 10.23
CA ASP A 240 -35.78 -26.17 9.50
C ASP A 240 -37.05 -25.71 10.21
N VAL A 241 -37.06 -25.80 11.54
CA VAL A 241 -38.18 -25.37 12.37
C VAL A 241 -38.25 -23.84 12.34
N LEU A 242 -37.10 -23.16 12.42
CA LEU A 242 -37.00 -21.70 12.27
C LEU A 242 -37.45 -21.20 10.91
N ILE A 243 -37.14 -21.89 9.80
CA ILE A 243 -37.62 -21.50 8.46
C ILE A 243 -39.14 -21.57 8.37
N ARG A 244 -39.75 -22.65 8.90
CA ARG A 244 -41.21 -22.79 8.93
C ARG A 244 -41.86 -21.73 9.83
N PHE A 245 -41.24 -21.46 10.98
CA PHE A 245 -41.69 -20.42 11.89
C PHE A 245 -41.60 -19.03 11.26
N GLU A 246 -40.50 -18.72 10.55
CA GLU A 246 -40.34 -17.48 9.80
C GLU A 246 -41.44 -17.32 8.73
N GLN A 247 -41.75 -18.38 7.98
CA GLN A 247 -42.81 -18.34 6.96
C GLN A 247 -44.18 -17.99 7.55
N ARG A 248 -44.48 -18.47 8.77
CA ARG A 248 -45.69 -18.12 9.51
C ARG A 248 -45.69 -16.66 9.97
N LEU A 249 -44.53 -16.12 10.36
CA LEU A 249 -44.41 -14.77 10.93
C LEU A 249 -44.27 -13.65 9.88
N ARG A 250 -43.67 -13.92 8.71
CA ARG A 250 -43.41 -12.91 7.65
C ARG A 250 -44.63 -12.06 7.24
N PRO A 251 -45.88 -12.58 7.22
CA PRO A 251 -47.05 -11.76 6.93
C PRO A 251 -47.35 -10.70 8.01
N LEU A 252 -46.85 -10.88 9.23
CA LEU A 252 -47.18 -10.08 10.41
C LEU A 252 -46.01 -9.23 10.89
N TYR A 253 -44.78 -9.71 10.76
CA TYR A 253 -43.58 -9.11 11.34
C TYR A 253 -42.40 -9.11 10.37
N THR A 254 -41.44 -8.21 10.62
CA THR A 254 -40.18 -8.21 9.87
C THR A 254 -39.19 -9.16 10.55
N THR A 255 -38.58 -10.04 9.78
CA THR A 255 -37.64 -11.06 10.27
C THR A 255 -36.25 -10.87 9.65
N HIS A 256 -35.20 -11.13 10.44
CA HIS A 256 -33.81 -11.06 10.00
C HIS A 256 -33.03 -12.27 10.50
N TRP A 257 -32.34 -12.95 9.58
CA TRP A 257 -31.42 -14.03 9.93
C TRP A 257 -30.09 -13.46 10.45
N THR A 258 -29.56 -14.10 11.47
CA THR A 258 -28.23 -13.80 12.04
C THR A 258 -27.17 -14.75 11.47
N ASN A 259 -25.90 -14.58 11.87
CA ASN A 259 -24.83 -15.53 11.56
C ASN A 259 -24.50 -16.46 12.75
N VAL A 260 -25.49 -16.79 13.59
CA VAL A 260 -25.28 -17.73 14.70
C VAL A 260 -25.23 -19.15 14.14
N ASP A 261 -24.17 -19.89 14.47
CA ASP A 261 -23.83 -21.18 13.87
C ASP A 261 -24.27 -22.40 14.69
N SER A 262 -24.80 -22.21 15.89
CA SER A 262 -25.27 -23.29 16.76
C SER A 262 -26.36 -22.77 17.68
N LEU A 263 -27.02 -23.67 18.43
CA LEU A 263 -27.85 -23.25 19.54
C LEU A 263 -26.98 -22.74 20.68
N TYR A 264 -27.38 -21.60 21.26
CA TYR A 264 -26.82 -20.96 22.45
C TYR A 264 -28.00 -20.43 23.28
N HIS A 265 -27.75 -20.06 24.54
CA HIS A 265 -28.77 -19.50 25.42
C HIS A 265 -30.03 -20.39 25.60
N SER A 266 -29.83 -21.71 25.71
CA SER A 266 -30.90 -22.70 25.85
C SER A 266 -30.73 -23.53 27.11
N SER A 267 -31.84 -23.80 27.81
CA SER A 267 -31.87 -24.73 28.95
C SER A 267 -31.35 -26.13 28.62
N ASP A 268 -31.38 -26.52 27.34
CA ASP A 268 -30.81 -27.78 26.86
C ASP A 268 -29.30 -27.89 27.10
N HIS A 269 -28.61 -26.77 27.29
CA HIS A 269 -27.18 -26.74 27.54
C HIS A 269 -26.79 -26.87 29.02
N LEU A 270 -27.72 -27.15 29.95
CA LEU A 270 -27.36 -27.30 31.36
C LEU A 270 -26.26 -28.35 31.60
N LEU A 271 -26.39 -29.53 30.97
CA LEU A 271 -25.35 -30.58 31.02
C LEU A 271 -24.13 -30.22 30.15
N THR A 272 -24.33 -29.41 29.11
CA THR A 272 -23.24 -28.96 28.23
C THR A 272 -22.31 -28.00 28.96
N SER A 273 -22.85 -27.09 29.77
CA SER A 273 -22.09 -26.16 30.61
C SER A 273 -21.16 -26.90 31.57
N GLN A 274 -21.67 -27.93 32.25
CA GLN A 274 -20.86 -28.78 33.14
C GLN A 274 -19.76 -29.56 32.40
N ALA A 275 -20.04 -30.02 31.18
CA ALA A 275 -19.04 -30.69 30.34
C ALA A 275 -17.91 -29.74 29.92
N VAL A 276 -18.24 -28.51 29.50
CA VAL A 276 -17.25 -27.47 29.19
C VAL A 276 -16.36 -27.19 30.40
N LEU A 277 -16.94 -27.02 31.60
CA LEU A 277 -16.18 -26.82 32.83
C LEU A 277 -15.23 -27.99 33.14
N THR A 278 -15.67 -29.22 32.90
CA THR A 278 -14.86 -30.42 33.11
C THR A 278 -13.65 -30.46 32.16
N ASP A 279 -13.86 -30.12 30.88
CA ASP A 279 -12.76 -30.06 29.90
C ASP A 279 -11.77 -28.93 30.22
N LEU A 280 -12.27 -27.76 30.61
CA LEU A 280 -11.42 -26.64 31.03
C LEU A 280 -10.58 -26.98 32.27
N GLN A 281 -11.15 -27.70 33.25
CA GLN A 281 -10.42 -28.20 34.41
C GLN A 281 -9.33 -29.20 34.02
N LYS A 282 -9.65 -30.16 33.14
CA LYS A 282 -8.68 -31.14 32.61
C LYS A 282 -7.51 -30.46 31.89
N HIS A 283 -7.78 -29.32 31.25
CA HIS A 283 -6.82 -28.51 30.52
C HIS A 283 -6.11 -27.45 31.36
N ASN A 284 -6.36 -27.42 32.68
CA ASN A 284 -5.79 -26.45 33.62
C ASN A 284 -6.00 -24.99 33.19
N VAL A 285 -7.18 -24.66 32.63
CA VAL A 285 -7.52 -23.28 32.24
C VAL A 285 -7.83 -22.45 33.48
N CYS A 286 -6.93 -21.54 33.86
CA CYS A 286 -7.05 -20.70 35.05
C CYS A 286 -7.75 -19.36 34.78
N PHE A 287 -9.02 -19.38 34.35
CA PHE A 287 -9.77 -18.17 34.02
C PHE A 287 -9.88 -17.17 35.20
N PRO A 288 -9.98 -15.84 34.96
CA PRO A 288 -10.08 -14.84 36.02
C PRO A 288 -11.18 -15.11 37.05
N THR A 289 -10.95 -14.72 38.30
CA THR A 289 -11.91 -14.85 39.41
C THR A 289 -12.68 -13.55 39.65
N TYR A 290 -13.77 -13.61 40.43
CA TYR A 290 -14.54 -12.42 40.81
C TYR A 290 -13.68 -11.32 41.47
N ALA A 291 -12.67 -11.68 42.26
CA ALA A 291 -11.80 -10.71 42.95
C ALA A 291 -10.90 -9.91 41.99
N MET A 292 -10.72 -10.39 40.77
CA MET A 292 -9.88 -9.76 39.75
C MET A 292 -10.65 -8.74 38.90
N VAL A 293 -12.00 -8.72 38.96
CA VAL A 293 -12.83 -7.77 38.22
C VAL A 293 -12.65 -6.38 38.82
N LYS A 294 -12.08 -5.45 38.03
CA LYS A 294 -11.80 -4.06 38.46
C LYS A 294 -12.84 -3.05 38.00
N VAL A 295 -13.54 -3.37 36.92
CA VAL A 295 -14.59 -2.54 36.32
C VAL A 295 -15.86 -3.39 36.26
N PRO A 296 -17.05 -2.85 36.60
CA PRO A 296 -18.28 -3.62 36.60
C PRO A 296 -18.59 -4.20 35.21
N ILE A 297 -18.82 -5.51 35.19
CA ILE A 297 -19.37 -6.27 34.06
C ILE A 297 -20.82 -6.57 34.38
N TYR A 298 -21.74 -6.47 33.43
CA TYR A 298 -23.17 -6.67 33.69
C TYR A 298 -23.62 -8.07 33.27
N ASN A 299 -24.41 -8.71 34.13
CA ASN A 299 -25.01 -10.02 33.88
C ASN A 299 -26.08 -9.87 32.79
N SER A 300 -25.88 -10.54 31.66
CA SER A 300 -26.74 -10.41 30.48
C SER A 300 -28.17 -10.94 30.69
N ARG A 301 -28.44 -11.69 31.76
CA ARG A 301 -29.77 -12.22 32.10
C ARG A 301 -30.52 -11.36 33.11
N THR A 302 -29.83 -10.85 34.14
CA THR A 302 -30.48 -10.14 35.26
C THR A 302 -30.33 -8.61 35.18
N GLY A 303 -29.42 -8.11 34.34
CA GLY A 303 -29.06 -6.70 34.30
C GLY A 303 -28.23 -6.24 35.50
N GLN A 304 -27.91 -7.09 36.47
CA GLN A 304 -27.12 -6.70 37.64
C GLN A 304 -25.61 -6.77 37.37
N ALA A 305 -24.83 -5.92 38.04
CA ALA A 305 -23.37 -6.03 38.00
C ALA A 305 -22.91 -7.38 38.56
N ILE A 306 -22.02 -8.05 37.84
CA ILE A 306 -21.37 -9.29 38.22
C ILE A 306 -20.39 -8.95 39.35
N ASN A 307 -20.87 -9.09 40.58
CA ASN A 307 -20.07 -9.03 41.79
C ASN A 307 -20.28 -10.33 42.58
N GLY A 308 -19.26 -10.80 43.29
CA GLY A 308 -19.30 -12.08 44.00
C GLY A 308 -20.35 -12.19 45.11
N ASN A 309 -21.17 -11.15 45.34
CA ASN A 309 -22.13 -11.07 46.42
C ASN A 309 -23.57 -11.47 46.01
N TYR A 310 -23.86 -11.63 44.70
CA TYR A 310 -25.25 -11.81 44.21
C TYR A 310 -25.43 -12.85 43.09
N VAL A 311 -24.60 -13.90 43.00
CA VAL A 311 -24.75 -14.94 41.96
C VAL A 311 -24.83 -16.35 42.56
N SER A 312 -25.68 -17.21 42.00
CA SER A 312 -25.92 -18.60 42.39
C SER A 312 -24.83 -19.61 42.00
N THR A 313 -23.72 -19.14 41.40
CA THR A 313 -22.63 -19.97 40.83
C THR A 313 -21.32 -19.78 41.60
N ALA A 314 -20.49 -20.82 41.69
CA ALA A 314 -19.30 -20.83 42.53
C ALA A 314 -18.12 -20.01 41.99
N THR A 315 -18.04 -19.80 40.66
CA THR A 315 -16.92 -19.07 40.02
C THR A 315 -17.38 -18.11 38.93
N LEU A 316 -16.54 -17.13 38.58
CA LEU A 316 -16.77 -16.23 37.45
C LEU A 316 -16.86 -17.00 36.13
N LEU A 317 -16.00 -18.01 35.95
CA LEU A 317 -15.99 -18.86 34.77
C LEU A 317 -17.34 -19.58 34.55
N GLU A 318 -17.87 -20.20 35.61
CA GLU A 318 -19.17 -20.88 35.58
C GLU A 318 -20.29 -19.91 35.21
N CYS A 319 -20.32 -18.73 35.83
CA CYS A 319 -21.29 -17.68 35.50
C CYS A 319 -21.23 -17.28 34.01
N ILE A 320 -20.04 -17.04 33.46
CA ILE A 320 -19.87 -16.62 32.06
C ILE A 320 -20.27 -17.74 31.08
N ILE A 321 -19.92 -18.99 31.37
CA ILE A 321 -20.32 -20.13 30.53
C ILE A 321 -21.84 -20.28 30.54
N ASP A 322 -22.49 -20.20 31.70
CA ASP A 322 -23.95 -20.29 31.80
C ASP A 322 -24.65 -19.13 31.08
N LEU A 323 -24.10 -17.92 31.13
CA LEU A 323 -24.64 -16.77 30.40
C LEU A 323 -24.49 -16.91 28.87
N ILE A 324 -23.47 -17.64 28.39
CA ILE A 324 -23.27 -17.90 26.95
C ILE A 324 -24.14 -19.08 26.48
N LEU A 325 -24.22 -20.16 27.25
CA LEU A 325 -24.84 -21.42 26.80
C LEU A 325 -26.28 -21.61 27.29
N VAL A 326 -26.58 -21.25 28.52
CA VAL A 326 -27.80 -21.71 29.22
C VAL A 326 -28.86 -20.61 29.27
N TYR A 327 -28.49 -19.42 29.73
CA TYR A 327 -29.46 -18.38 30.02
C TYR A 327 -29.74 -17.47 28.82
N PRO A 328 -31.00 -17.08 28.58
CA PRO A 328 -31.37 -16.09 27.57
C PRO A 328 -30.84 -14.69 27.92
N VAL A 329 -30.53 -13.91 26.88
CA VAL A 329 -30.01 -12.54 27.03
C VAL A 329 -31.17 -11.55 27.18
N CYS A 330 -31.28 -10.90 28.33
CA CYS A 330 -32.21 -9.81 28.62
C CYS A 330 -31.50 -8.46 28.46
N TRP A 331 -31.17 -8.09 27.22
CA TRP A 331 -30.36 -6.90 26.96
C TRP A 331 -31.03 -5.61 27.44
N ASN A 332 -32.34 -5.51 27.27
CA ASN A 332 -33.15 -4.42 27.79
C ASN A 332 -32.98 -4.18 29.30
N GLN A 333 -32.79 -5.23 30.11
CA GLN A 333 -32.54 -5.11 31.55
C GLN A 333 -31.14 -4.59 31.83
N VAL A 334 -30.13 -5.07 31.10
CA VAL A 334 -28.76 -4.56 31.18
C VAL A 334 -28.73 -3.05 30.91
N LEU A 335 -29.41 -2.60 29.85
CA LEU A 335 -29.49 -1.18 29.49
C LEU A 335 -30.12 -0.35 30.61
N TYR A 336 -31.22 -0.83 31.18
CA TYR A 336 -31.91 -0.15 32.27
C TYR A 336 -31.01 0.02 33.50
N SER A 337 -30.34 -1.05 33.94
CA SER A 337 -29.47 -1.02 35.10
C SER A 337 -28.22 -0.16 34.88
N VAL A 338 -27.61 -0.22 33.69
CA VAL A 338 -26.49 0.67 33.33
C VAL A 338 -26.91 2.14 33.36
N LEU A 339 -28.10 2.46 32.83
CA LEU A 339 -28.64 3.82 32.90
C LEU A 339 -28.86 4.27 34.34
N GLU A 340 -29.44 3.44 35.19
CA GLU A 340 -29.63 3.77 36.60
C GLU A 340 -28.30 4.01 37.32
N ASP A 341 -27.30 3.14 37.12
CA ASP A 341 -26.00 3.24 37.79
C ASP A 341 -25.20 4.48 37.32
N LEU A 342 -25.31 4.85 36.04
CA LEU A 342 -24.55 5.97 35.47
C LEU A 342 -25.23 7.33 35.68
N ARG A 343 -26.55 7.39 35.84
CA ARG A 343 -27.31 8.65 35.99
C ARG A 343 -26.89 9.49 37.20
N PHE A 344 -26.36 8.86 38.25
CA PHE A 344 -25.94 9.54 39.47
C PHE A 344 -24.49 10.03 39.44
N LEU A 345 -23.74 9.72 38.38
CA LEU A 345 -22.37 10.17 38.20
C LEU A 345 -22.35 11.52 37.47
N ASN A 346 -21.75 12.54 38.06
CA ASN A 346 -21.52 13.86 37.45
C ASN A 346 -20.37 13.77 36.41
N SER A 347 -20.50 12.90 35.40
CA SER A 347 -19.49 12.64 34.39
C SER A 347 -20.12 12.46 33.02
N SER A 348 -19.36 12.80 31.99
CA SER A 348 -19.76 12.56 30.60
C SER A 348 -19.12 11.26 30.13
N PHE A 349 -19.88 10.44 29.40
CA PHE A 349 -19.45 9.10 28.98
C PHE A 349 -19.20 9.02 27.48
N MET A 350 -18.23 8.20 27.07
CA MET A 350 -17.96 7.84 25.69
C MET A 350 -18.25 6.35 25.50
N LEU A 351 -19.12 6.00 24.56
CA LEU A 351 -19.42 4.60 24.25
C LEU A 351 -18.47 4.09 23.16
N ILE A 352 -17.78 2.99 23.42
CA ILE A 352 -16.76 2.43 22.52
C ILE A 352 -17.10 0.98 22.19
N ASN A 353 -17.27 0.68 20.91
CA ASN A 353 -17.64 -0.65 20.43
C ASN A 353 -16.46 -1.38 19.80
N PHE A 354 -16.24 -2.62 20.24
CA PHE A 354 -15.15 -3.50 19.81
C PHE A 354 -15.62 -4.70 18.97
N GLY A 355 -16.94 -4.88 18.78
CA GLY A 355 -17.49 -6.05 18.08
C GLY A 355 -18.42 -5.67 16.93
N PRO A 356 -18.67 -6.59 15.97
CA PRO A 356 -19.64 -6.34 14.92
C PRO A 356 -20.98 -6.11 15.62
N SER A 357 -21.57 -4.92 15.56
CA SER A 357 -22.73 -4.67 16.42
C SER A 357 -23.63 -3.56 15.90
N ASN A 358 -23.60 -3.27 14.59
CA ASN A 358 -24.30 -2.16 13.95
C ASN A 358 -25.77 -1.96 14.43
N GLY A 359 -26.49 -3.06 14.71
CA GLY A 359 -27.81 -2.99 15.36
C GLY A 359 -27.75 -2.66 16.86
N LEU A 360 -27.01 -3.46 17.63
CA LEU A 360 -26.85 -3.35 19.09
C LEU A 360 -26.21 -2.02 19.54
N PHE A 361 -25.13 -1.59 18.89
CA PHE A 361 -24.45 -0.32 19.17
C PHE A 361 -25.30 0.90 18.84
N ARG A 362 -26.05 0.85 17.72
CA ARG A 362 -26.97 1.92 17.36
C ARG A 362 -28.10 2.05 18.37
N GLU A 363 -28.67 0.93 18.81
CA GLU A 363 -29.68 0.91 19.88
C GLU A 363 -29.13 1.46 21.19
N LEU A 364 -27.97 0.93 21.64
CA LEU A 364 -27.30 1.39 22.85
C LEU A 364 -26.99 2.89 22.79
N THR A 365 -26.56 3.40 21.64
CA THR A 365 -26.32 4.84 21.42
C THR A 365 -27.61 5.65 21.59
N LEU A 366 -28.74 5.16 21.07
CA LEU A 366 -30.03 5.84 21.19
C LEU A 366 -30.56 5.81 22.62
N ASP A 367 -30.44 4.68 23.31
CA ASP A 367 -30.95 4.49 24.67
C ASP A 367 -30.08 5.23 25.71
N LEU A 368 -28.78 5.37 25.47
CA LEU A 368 -27.85 6.09 26.34
C LEU A 368 -27.60 7.56 25.92
N ARG A 369 -28.29 8.08 24.91
CA ARG A 369 -28.02 9.41 24.32
C ARG A 369 -27.99 10.57 25.32
N GLU A 370 -28.71 10.44 26.44
CA GLU A 370 -28.82 11.47 27.48
C GLU A 370 -27.57 11.59 28.35
N ILE A 371 -26.74 10.55 28.42
CA ILE A 371 -25.52 10.49 29.24
C ILE A 371 -24.23 10.42 28.41
N LEU A 372 -24.35 10.17 27.09
CA LEU A 372 -23.22 10.06 26.18
C LEU A 372 -22.79 11.44 25.64
N SER A 373 -21.49 11.70 25.70
CA SER A 373 -20.84 12.84 25.04
C SER A 373 -20.43 12.54 23.61
N ASP A 374 -20.05 11.28 23.33
CA ASP A 374 -19.54 10.85 22.03
C ASP A 374 -19.67 9.32 21.92
N THR A 375 -19.67 8.79 20.69
CA THR A 375 -19.64 7.35 20.43
C THR A 375 -18.56 6.99 19.41
N ARG A 376 -17.85 5.89 19.65
CA ARG A 376 -16.80 5.38 18.77
C ARG A 376 -17.07 3.94 18.43
N ASP A 377 -17.43 3.72 17.18
CA ASP A 377 -17.52 2.38 16.63
C ASP A 377 -16.18 1.98 16.02
N LEU A 378 -15.36 1.22 16.77
CA LEU A 378 -14.09 0.79 16.23
C LEU A 378 -14.26 -0.21 15.08
N THR A 379 -15.47 -0.76 14.87
CA THR A 379 -15.76 -1.64 13.73
C THR A 379 -16.10 -0.89 12.43
N ASN A 380 -16.46 0.40 12.51
CA ASN A 380 -16.83 1.25 11.39
C ASN A 380 -15.95 2.50 11.23
N LEU A 381 -14.87 2.62 12.01
CA LEU A 381 -13.89 3.67 11.78
C LEU A 381 -13.30 3.48 10.38
N SER A 382 -13.77 4.32 9.46
CA SER A 382 -13.04 4.74 8.28
C SER A 382 -11.83 5.49 8.79
N ILE A 383 -10.80 4.75 9.20
CA ILE A 383 -9.45 5.28 9.16
C ILE A 383 -9.33 5.82 7.72
N PRO A 384 -9.03 7.11 7.51
CA PRO A 384 -8.77 7.62 6.16
C PRO A 384 -7.84 6.62 5.54
N SER A 385 -8.27 6.00 4.43
CA SER A 385 -7.75 4.74 3.92
C SER A 385 -6.24 4.75 3.75
N ILE A 386 -5.56 4.52 4.86
CA ILE A 386 -4.28 3.87 4.99
C ILE A 386 -4.66 2.46 5.44
N SER A 387 -5.57 1.82 4.70
CA SER A 387 -5.42 0.40 4.45
C SER A 387 -4.11 0.32 3.68
N LEU A 388 -3.00 0.13 4.37
CA LEU A 388 -1.88 -0.54 3.75
C LEU A 388 -2.47 -1.90 3.36
N PRO A 389 -2.52 -2.28 2.06
CA PRO A 389 -2.71 -3.67 1.71
C PRO A 389 -1.81 -4.55 2.58
N ARG A 390 -2.03 -5.88 2.59
CA ARG A 390 -1.11 -6.87 3.23
C ARG A 390 0.38 -6.62 2.90
N HIS A 391 0.64 -5.79 1.91
CA HIS A 391 1.89 -5.14 1.59
C HIS A 391 1.64 -3.65 1.25
N ASP A 392 2.48 -2.72 1.71
CA ASP A 392 2.42 -1.33 1.24
C ASP A 392 2.43 -1.27 -0.30
N PRO A 393 1.55 -0.48 -0.95
CA PRO A 393 1.60 -0.31 -2.40
C PRO A 393 2.95 0.28 -2.80
N VAL A 394 3.39 0.01 -4.02
CA VAL A 394 4.66 0.51 -4.53
C VAL A 394 4.40 1.64 -5.51
N ALA A 395 5.01 2.80 -5.32
CA ALA A 395 4.95 3.92 -6.23
C ALA A 395 6.02 3.77 -7.33
N ILE A 396 5.63 4.10 -8.56
CA ILE A 396 6.57 4.29 -9.68
C ILE A 396 6.89 5.79 -9.74
N VAL A 397 8.10 6.15 -9.32
CA VAL A 397 8.51 7.54 -9.09
C VAL A 397 9.35 8.16 -10.21
N GLY A 398 9.90 7.32 -11.09
CA GLY A 398 10.58 7.77 -12.31
C GLY A 398 10.56 6.70 -13.38
N MET A 399 10.71 7.12 -14.64
CA MET A 399 10.79 6.21 -15.78
C MET A 399 11.65 6.78 -16.92
N ALA A 400 12.32 5.88 -17.63
CA ALA A 400 12.96 6.19 -18.90
C ALA A 400 12.80 5.03 -19.87
N ILE A 401 12.65 5.36 -21.15
CA ILE A 401 12.50 4.40 -22.24
C ILE A 401 13.37 4.80 -23.42
N ASN A 402 13.75 3.83 -24.24
CA ASN A 402 14.19 4.03 -25.62
C ASN A 402 13.66 2.85 -26.43
N MET A 403 12.79 3.14 -27.39
CA MET A 403 11.95 2.20 -28.11
C MET A 403 11.94 2.56 -29.61
N PRO A 404 11.46 1.68 -30.50
CA PRO A 404 11.46 1.94 -31.94
C PRO A 404 10.70 3.24 -32.27
N GLY A 405 11.40 4.22 -32.84
CA GLY A 405 10.89 5.56 -33.16
C GLY A 405 10.74 6.53 -31.99
N ALA A 406 11.12 6.14 -30.77
CA ALA A 406 10.95 6.99 -29.58
C ALA A 406 12.11 6.83 -28.59
N GLU A 407 12.93 7.87 -28.45
CA GLU A 407 14.03 7.92 -27.48
C GLU A 407 13.57 8.38 -26.09
N ASN A 408 12.31 8.81 -25.95
CA ASN A 408 11.72 9.25 -24.69
C ASN A 408 10.20 9.06 -24.62
N ILE A 409 9.64 9.25 -23.42
CA ILE A 409 8.23 8.99 -23.11
C ILE A 409 7.24 9.87 -23.87
N HIS A 410 7.67 11.06 -24.35
CA HIS A 410 6.82 11.96 -25.11
C HIS A 410 6.67 11.48 -26.55
N GLU A 411 7.79 11.11 -27.19
CA GLU A 411 7.77 10.52 -28.53
C GLU A 411 7.02 9.18 -28.56
N LEU A 412 7.16 8.36 -27.51
CA LEU A 412 6.39 7.12 -27.40
C LEU A 412 4.88 7.42 -27.34
N TRP A 413 4.50 8.47 -26.61
CA TRP A 413 3.10 8.87 -26.56
C TRP A 413 2.58 9.36 -27.91
N ASP A 414 3.37 10.14 -28.65
CA ASP A 414 3.01 10.61 -29.99
C ASP A 414 2.78 9.42 -30.95
N ILE A 415 3.67 8.42 -30.94
CA ILE A 415 3.49 7.16 -31.70
C ILE A 415 2.17 6.46 -31.35
N LEU A 416 1.86 6.35 -30.06
CA LEU A 416 0.66 5.67 -29.58
C LEU A 416 -0.60 6.46 -29.95
N GLN A 417 -0.60 7.77 -29.72
CA GLN A 417 -1.71 8.67 -29.98
C GLN A 417 -2.03 8.75 -31.47
N ASP A 418 -1.02 8.82 -32.33
CA ASP A 418 -1.19 8.86 -33.78
C ASP A 418 -1.47 7.46 -34.36
N GLY A 419 -1.26 6.41 -33.54
CA GLY A 419 -1.41 5.01 -33.91
C GLY A 419 -0.48 4.61 -35.05
N LEU A 420 0.81 4.89 -34.87
CA LEU A 420 1.84 4.52 -35.83
C LEU A 420 2.30 3.08 -35.63
N ASN A 421 2.66 2.42 -36.74
CA ASN A 421 3.32 1.12 -36.78
C ASN A 421 4.80 1.33 -37.12
N MET A 422 5.68 0.91 -36.22
CA MET A 422 7.13 1.10 -36.32
C MET A 422 7.86 -0.09 -36.94
N ALA A 423 7.12 -1.09 -37.43
CA ALA A 423 7.71 -2.22 -38.12
C ALA A 423 8.39 -1.77 -39.41
N SER A 424 9.63 -2.21 -39.61
CA SER A 424 10.45 -1.92 -40.77
C SER A 424 11.20 -3.17 -41.22
N LYS A 425 11.76 -3.13 -42.43
CA LYS A 425 12.65 -4.19 -42.91
C LYS A 425 13.91 -4.23 -42.05
N ILE A 426 14.47 -5.42 -41.80
CA ILE A 426 15.72 -5.58 -41.05
C ILE A 426 16.83 -4.70 -41.67
N PRO A 427 17.41 -3.75 -40.90
CA PRO A 427 18.49 -2.89 -41.39
C PRO A 427 19.76 -3.68 -41.73
N GLU A 428 20.45 -3.30 -42.81
CA GLU A 428 21.72 -3.92 -43.22
C GLU A 428 22.81 -3.80 -42.16
N GLU A 429 22.75 -2.75 -41.32
CA GLU A 429 23.64 -2.54 -40.17
C GLU A 429 23.48 -3.58 -39.06
N ARG A 430 22.37 -4.34 -39.00
CA ARG A 430 22.22 -5.48 -38.08
C ARG A 430 22.82 -6.73 -38.68
N PHE A 431 22.33 -7.10 -39.87
CA PHE A 431 22.87 -8.18 -40.70
C PHE A 431 22.23 -8.15 -42.09
N ASN A 432 22.95 -8.66 -43.08
CA ASN A 432 22.46 -8.73 -44.45
C ASN A 432 21.36 -9.79 -44.62
N ILE A 433 20.11 -9.34 -44.66
CA ILE A 433 18.92 -10.19 -44.77
C ILE A 433 18.82 -10.95 -46.10
N ALA A 434 19.42 -10.46 -47.18
CA ALA A 434 19.41 -11.15 -48.48
C ALA A 434 20.10 -12.52 -48.40
N THR A 435 21.08 -12.66 -47.51
CA THR A 435 21.78 -13.93 -47.23
C THR A 435 20.83 -15.02 -46.72
N TYR A 436 19.78 -14.65 -46.00
CA TYR A 436 18.89 -15.57 -45.29
C TYR A 436 17.51 -15.72 -45.95
N THR A 437 17.23 -14.97 -47.01
CA THR A 437 15.94 -14.94 -47.72
C THR A 437 16.03 -15.43 -49.18
N SER A 438 17.17 -15.99 -49.59
CA SER A 438 17.38 -16.54 -50.94
C SER A 438 16.46 -17.74 -51.26
N ASN A 439 16.38 -18.15 -52.54
CA ASN A 439 15.56 -19.29 -53.00
C ASN A 439 16.31 -20.65 -53.13
N GLU A 440 17.65 -20.70 -53.18
CA GLU A 440 18.51 -21.92 -53.21
C GLU A 440 18.60 -22.83 -51.94
N PRO A 441 18.20 -24.10 -51.92
CA PRO A 441 18.08 -24.93 -50.70
C PRO A 441 19.14 -24.73 -49.59
N GLY A 442 18.73 -24.50 -48.32
CA GLY A 442 19.67 -24.35 -47.20
C GLY A 442 19.00 -24.29 -45.81
N THR A 443 19.74 -24.65 -44.75
CA THR A 443 19.25 -24.76 -43.35
C THR A 443 19.29 -23.44 -42.55
N ARG A 444 19.86 -22.37 -43.11
CA ARG A 444 19.92 -21.03 -42.48
C ARG A 444 19.04 -20.05 -43.25
N ARG A 445 17.73 -20.32 -43.28
CA ARG A 445 16.74 -19.49 -43.97
C ARG A 445 15.65 -19.00 -43.04
N MET A 446 15.06 -17.85 -43.36
CA MET A 446 13.91 -17.31 -42.66
C MET A 446 12.91 -16.69 -43.63
N ARG A 447 11.63 -16.75 -43.28
CA ARG A 447 10.54 -16.06 -43.99
C ARG A 447 10.36 -14.64 -43.45
N ALA A 448 10.52 -14.47 -42.13
CA ALA A 448 10.50 -13.16 -41.50
C ALA A 448 11.64 -12.26 -42.03
N SER A 449 11.28 -11.03 -42.40
CA SER A 449 12.22 -10.03 -42.97
C SER A 449 12.06 -8.64 -42.36
N HIS A 450 11.22 -8.54 -41.32
CA HIS A 450 10.86 -7.30 -40.65
C HIS A 450 11.12 -7.40 -39.14
N GLY A 451 11.30 -6.25 -38.51
CA GLY A 451 11.50 -6.06 -37.08
C GLY A 451 11.15 -4.63 -36.68
N ASN A 452 11.32 -4.31 -35.40
CA ASN A 452 11.17 -2.95 -34.88
C ASN A 452 12.49 -2.56 -34.21
N PHE A 453 13.21 -1.59 -34.77
CA PHE A 453 14.60 -1.35 -34.42
C PHE A 453 14.78 0.01 -33.75
N LEU A 454 15.77 0.08 -32.86
CA LEU A 454 16.30 1.35 -32.38
C LEU A 454 17.12 2.00 -33.49
N GLU A 455 16.99 3.31 -33.65
CA GLU A 455 17.73 4.06 -34.68
C GLU A 455 19.24 4.05 -34.41
N HIS A 456 19.64 4.09 -33.14
CA HIS A 456 21.03 4.25 -32.72
C HIS A 456 21.41 3.27 -31.60
N VAL A 457 21.38 1.98 -31.88
CA VAL A 457 21.64 0.92 -30.89
C VAL A 457 23.09 0.94 -30.34
N ASP A 458 24.04 1.45 -31.12
CA ASP A 458 25.47 1.46 -30.84
C ASP A 458 25.96 2.73 -30.13
N ASN A 459 25.17 3.81 -30.11
CA ASN A 459 25.51 5.08 -29.48
C ASN A 459 25.69 4.96 -27.95
N PHE A 460 26.81 5.48 -27.43
CA PHE A 460 27.09 5.48 -26.01
C PHE A 460 28.04 6.60 -25.58
N ASP A 461 27.68 7.33 -24.52
CA ASP A 461 28.57 8.34 -23.92
C ASP A 461 29.51 7.70 -22.89
N ALA A 462 30.58 7.07 -23.38
CA ALA A 462 31.54 6.38 -22.53
C ALA A 462 32.22 7.33 -21.53
N ALA A 463 32.55 8.56 -21.94
CA ALA A 463 33.20 9.54 -21.09
C ALA A 463 32.29 9.97 -19.93
N PHE A 464 30.99 10.11 -20.17
CA PHE A 464 30.02 10.40 -19.11
C PHE A 464 30.01 9.33 -18.01
N PHE A 465 30.17 8.05 -18.36
CA PHE A 465 30.21 6.96 -17.37
C PHE A 465 31.62 6.61 -16.87
N ASN A 466 32.64 7.42 -17.22
CA ASN A 466 34.05 7.14 -16.93
C ASN A 466 34.53 5.79 -17.48
N ILE A 467 34.03 5.39 -18.65
CA ILE A 467 34.39 4.17 -19.37
C ILE A 467 35.34 4.52 -20.51
N SER A 468 36.42 3.76 -20.68
CA SER A 468 37.36 3.99 -21.77
C SER A 468 36.74 3.61 -23.12
N PRO A 469 37.11 4.26 -24.25
CA PRO A 469 36.64 3.85 -25.56
C PRO A 469 36.91 2.37 -25.88
N ARG A 470 38.04 1.84 -25.39
CA ARG A 470 38.41 0.43 -25.53
C ARG A 470 37.43 -0.50 -24.83
N GLU A 471 37.06 -0.19 -23.59
CA GLU A 471 36.06 -0.97 -22.85
C GLU A 471 34.68 -0.87 -23.50
N ALA A 472 34.27 0.33 -23.91
CA ALA A 472 32.97 0.57 -24.52
C ALA A 472 32.74 -0.26 -25.80
N MET A 473 33.78 -0.46 -26.62
CA MET A 473 33.70 -1.32 -27.81
C MET A 473 33.40 -2.79 -27.46
N SER A 474 33.92 -3.30 -26.35
CA SER A 474 33.69 -4.67 -25.89
C SER A 474 32.39 -4.84 -25.09
N MET A 475 31.69 -3.76 -24.75
CA MET A 475 30.41 -3.82 -24.03
C MET A 475 29.25 -4.15 -24.95
N ASP A 476 28.44 -5.14 -24.58
CA ASP A 476 27.13 -5.40 -25.20
C ASP A 476 26.31 -4.09 -25.23
N PRO A 477 25.77 -3.68 -26.40
CA PRO A 477 24.83 -2.55 -26.52
C PRO A 477 23.72 -2.54 -25.47
N GLN A 478 23.25 -3.71 -25.01
CA GLN A 478 22.26 -3.82 -23.95
C GLN A 478 22.74 -3.21 -22.61
N GLN A 479 24.03 -3.36 -22.27
CA GLN A 479 24.62 -2.71 -21.07
C GLN A 479 24.66 -1.20 -21.23
N ARG A 480 24.98 -0.70 -22.42
CA ARG A 480 25.05 0.73 -22.75
C ARG A 480 23.67 1.39 -22.68
N LEU A 481 22.68 0.76 -23.31
CA LEU A 481 21.28 1.20 -23.29
C LEU A 481 20.72 1.23 -21.86
N LEU A 482 20.96 0.18 -21.08
CA LEU A 482 20.53 0.13 -19.67
C LEU A 482 21.19 1.22 -18.82
N LEU A 483 22.47 1.53 -19.03
CA LEU A 483 23.13 2.61 -18.29
C LEU A 483 22.51 3.99 -18.58
N HIS A 484 22.26 4.31 -19.86
CA HIS A 484 21.54 5.53 -20.22
C HIS A 484 20.14 5.57 -19.60
N ALA A 485 19.36 4.51 -19.78
CA ALA A 485 17.98 4.46 -19.27
C ALA A 485 17.92 4.50 -17.74
N ALA A 486 18.81 3.81 -17.04
CA ALA A 486 18.89 3.85 -15.58
C ALA A 486 19.24 5.26 -15.07
N TYR A 487 20.23 5.91 -15.68
CA TYR A 487 20.59 7.28 -15.32
C TYR A 487 19.43 8.26 -15.56
N ASN A 488 18.78 8.17 -16.73
CA ASN A 488 17.65 9.03 -17.07
C ASN A 488 16.43 8.78 -16.15
N ALA A 489 16.14 7.53 -15.80
CA ALA A 489 15.04 7.20 -14.89
C ALA A 489 15.30 7.73 -13.47
N LEU A 490 16.56 7.73 -13.02
CA LEU A 490 16.97 8.33 -11.75
C LEU A 490 16.85 9.86 -11.78
N GLU A 491 17.25 10.52 -12.86
CA GLU A 491 17.04 11.97 -13.02
C GLU A 491 15.55 12.33 -13.09
N ASP A 492 14.73 11.53 -13.77
CA ASP A 492 13.27 11.69 -13.82
C ASP A 492 12.63 11.53 -12.43
N ALA A 493 13.12 10.59 -11.61
CA ALA A 493 12.72 10.43 -10.21
C ALA A 493 13.24 11.53 -9.27
N GLY A 494 14.13 12.40 -9.76
CA GLY A 494 14.78 13.42 -8.94
C GLY A 494 15.74 12.82 -7.90
N TYR A 495 16.38 11.69 -8.21
CA TYR A 495 17.35 11.01 -7.35
C TYR A 495 18.54 11.91 -7.04
N THR A 496 18.82 12.08 -5.75
CA THR A 496 20.06 12.66 -5.25
C THR A 496 20.61 11.72 -4.17
N PRO A 497 21.88 11.29 -4.26
CA PRO A 497 22.44 10.33 -3.32
C PRO A 497 22.33 10.82 -1.88
N ASP A 498 21.78 9.95 -1.03
CA ASP A 498 21.72 10.13 0.43
C ASP A 498 20.98 11.42 0.86
N SER A 499 20.16 12.00 -0.03
CA SER A 499 19.36 13.20 0.27
C SER A 499 18.17 12.91 1.18
N THR A 500 17.74 11.65 1.23
CA THR A 500 16.64 11.16 2.08
C THR A 500 16.98 9.74 2.56
N SER A 501 16.19 9.22 3.50
CA SER A 501 16.40 7.87 4.04
C SER A 501 16.23 6.77 2.98
N THR A 502 15.39 6.98 1.96
CA THR A 502 15.19 5.99 0.88
C THR A 502 16.11 6.15 -0.32
N TRP A 503 16.64 7.36 -0.58
CA TRP A 503 17.68 7.59 -1.59
C TRP A 503 19.10 7.19 -1.12
N SER A 504 19.17 6.28 -0.14
CA SER A 504 20.39 5.71 0.40
C SER A 504 21.08 4.82 -0.64
N ARG A 505 22.36 5.11 -0.91
CA ARG A 505 23.20 4.28 -1.80
C ARG A 505 23.34 2.84 -1.30
N GLU A 506 23.51 2.65 0.00
CA GLU A 506 23.77 1.34 0.60
C GLU A 506 22.61 0.36 0.42
N THR A 507 21.38 0.85 0.32
CA THR A 507 20.16 0.02 0.27
C THR A 507 19.44 0.06 -1.07
N PHE A 508 20.06 0.64 -2.11
CA PHE A 508 19.43 0.79 -3.42
C PHE A 508 19.56 -0.48 -4.28
N GLY A 509 18.45 -1.05 -4.77
CA GLY A 509 18.42 -2.29 -5.55
C GLY A 509 18.37 -2.12 -7.07
N CYS A 510 18.70 -3.17 -7.82
CA CYS A 510 18.68 -3.23 -9.28
C CYS A 510 18.17 -4.60 -9.79
N TYR A 511 17.10 -4.62 -10.59
CA TYR A 511 16.48 -5.85 -11.11
C TYR A 511 16.17 -5.70 -12.60
N PHE A 512 16.85 -6.43 -13.47
CA PHE A 512 16.70 -6.26 -14.91
C PHE A 512 16.39 -7.57 -15.65
N GLY A 513 15.39 -7.53 -16.52
CA GLY A 513 15.01 -8.64 -17.39
C GLY A 513 15.79 -8.62 -18.71
N VAL A 514 16.44 -9.74 -19.05
CA VAL A 514 17.25 -9.92 -20.27
C VAL A 514 17.20 -11.38 -20.71
N ALA A 515 16.97 -11.64 -22.01
CA ALA A 515 16.83 -13.00 -22.55
C ALA A 515 17.94 -13.40 -23.55
N THR A 516 18.55 -12.43 -24.23
CA THR A 516 19.52 -12.68 -25.32
C THR A 516 20.89 -12.09 -24.99
N GLY A 517 21.92 -12.54 -25.72
CA GLY A 517 23.31 -12.15 -25.52
C GLY A 517 24.06 -12.20 -26.84
N ASP A 518 23.52 -11.52 -27.85
CA ASP A 518 23.93 -11.68 -29.25
C ASP A 518 25.36 -11.16 -29.52
N TYR A 519 25.82 -10.18 -28.74
CA TYR A 519 27.07 -9.49 -28.97
C TYR A 519 28.32 -10.37 -28.83
N VAL A 520 28.22 -11.53 -28.15
CA VAL A 520 29.31 -12.52 -28.08
C VAL A 520 29.78 -12.97 -29.47
N HIS A 521 28.86 -13.09 -30.44
CA HIS A 521 29.19 -13.48 -31.81
C HIS A 521 29.94 -12.38 -32.56
N ASN A 522 29.64 -11.11 -32.26
CA ASN A 522 30.31 -9.97 -32.87
C ASN A 522 31.75 -9.80 -32.36
N LEU A 523 32.04 -10.26 -31.13
CA LEU A 523 33.36 -10.15 -30.51
C LEU A 523 34.21 -11.43 -30.62
N GLN A 524 33.68 -12.51 -31.20
CA GLN A 524 34.34 -13.83 -31.19
C GLN A 524 35.79 -13.79 -31.72
N ASP A 525 36.05 -12.96 -32.72
CA ASP A 525 37.36 -12.83 -33.38
C ASP A 525 38.23 -11.72 -32.79
N ASN A 526 37.69 -10.92 -31.84
CA ASN A 526 38.34 -9.76 -31.23
C ASN A 526 38.21 -9.76 -29.70
N MET A 527 38.59 -10.87 -29.06
CA MET A 527 38.55 -10.98 -27.60
C MET A 527 39.67 -10.18 -26.95
N ASP A 528 39.32 -9.23 -26.08
CA ASP A 528 40.26 -8.48 -25.26
C ASP A 528 39.96 -8.62 -23.76
N VAL A 529 40.69 -7.87 -22.93
CA VAL A 529 40.55 -7.94 -21.46
C VAL A 529 39.15 -7.58 -20.96
N TYR A 530 38.35 -6.87 -21.75
CA TYR A 530 36.99 -6.45 -21.39
C TYR A 530 35.92 -7.43 -21.87
N TYR A 531 36.25 -8.43 -22.71
CA TYR A 531 35.30 -9.38 -23.30
C TYR A 531 34.34 -9.97 -22.26
N SER A 532 34.87 -10.51 -21.15
CA SER A 532 34.04 -11.13 -20.11
C SER A 532 33.11 -10.12 -19.43
N THR A 533 33.63 -8.95 -19.03
CA THR A 533 32.83 -7.92 -18.36
C THR A 533 31.81 -7.26 -19.29
N GLY A 534 32.09 -7.23 -20.59
CA GLY A 534 31.24 -6.63 -21.61
C GLY A 534 30.13 -7.54 -22.11
N THR A 535 30.25 -8.86 -21.94
CA THR A 535 29.27 -9.83 -22.50
C THR A 535 28.56 -10.68 -21.46
N LEU A 536 29.13 -10.89 -20.26
CA LEU A 536 28.43 -11.63 -19.20
C LEU A 536 27.21 -10.86 -18.71
N ARG A 537 26.05 -11.51 -18.72
CA ARG A 537 24.76 -10.88 -18.37
C ARG A 537 24.76 -10.27 -16.97
N ALA A 538 25.44 -10.86 -16.00
CA ALA A 538 25.53 -10.33 -14.63
C ALA A 538 26.05 -8.88 -14.56
N PHE A 539 26.83 -8.42 -15.54
CA PHE A 539 27.33 -7.05 -15.60
C PHE A 539 26.27 -6.04 -16.06
N LEU A 540 25.10 -6.46 -16.57
CA LEU A 540 24.00 -5.55 -16.93
C LEU A 540 23.49 -4.78 -15.70
N SER A 541 23.14 -5.48 -14.62
CA SER A 541 22.76 -4.85 -13.35
C SER A 541 23.99 -4.41 -12.55
N GLY A 542 25.05 -5.24 -12.51
CA GLY A 542 26.23 -4.99 -11.70
C GLY A 542 26.98 -3.70 -12.08
N ARG A 543 27.02 -3.35 -13.37
CA ARG A 543 27.67 -2.12 -13.84
C ARG A 543 26.91 -0.85 -13.43
N ILE A 544 25.57 -0.90 -13.43
CA ILE A 544 24.74 0.19 -12.88
C ILE A 544 25.06 0.36 -11.39
N SER A 545 25.03 -0.74 -10.61
CA SER A 545 25.36 -0.69 -9.19
C SER A 545 26.77 -0.14 -8.94
N TYR A 546 27.76 -0.56 -9.72
CA TYR A 546 29.15 -0.10 -9.60
C TYR A 546 29.33 1.39 -9.89
N ILE A 547 28.69 1.89 -10.95
CA ILE A 547 28.81 3.30 -11.37
C ILE A 547 28.05 4.20 -10.40
N MET A 548 26.82 3.83 -10.03
CA MET A 548 25.96 4.64 -9.16
C MET A 548 26.29 4.49 -7.67
N LYS A 549 27.16 3.54 -7.33
CA LYS A 549 27.57 3.17 -5.95
C LYS A 549 26.41 2.60 -5.14
N PHE A 550 25.58 1.77 -5.75
CA PHE A 550 24.48 1.08 -5.08
C PHE A 550 24.96 -0.20 -4.38
N GLY A 551 24.55 -0.36 -3.11
CA GLY A 551 24.90 -1.48 -2.24
C GLY A 551 23.81 -2.53 -2.05
N GLY A 552 22.58 -2.28 -2.55
CA GLY A 552 21.48 -3.23 -2.47
C GLY A 552 21.59 -4.39 -3.49
N PRO A 553 20.58 -5.29 -3.53
CA PRO A 553 20.59 -6.44 -4.42
C PRO A 553 20.70 -6.04 -5.90
N SER A 554 21.48 -6.79 -6.69
CA SER A 554 21.68 -6.55 -8.12
C SER A 554 21.50 -7.85 -8.89
N LEU A 555 20.38 -7.99 -9.60
CA LEU A 555 19.95 -9.23 -10.25
C LEU A 555 19.61 -9.03 -11.72
N VAL A 556 19.93 -10.06 -12.50
CA VAL A 556 19.49 -10.21 -13.90
C VAL A 556 18.61 -11.45 -14.01
N ILE A 557 17.47 -11.29 -14.67
CA ILE A 557 16.39 -12.27 -14.74
C ILE A 557 16.15 -12.66 -16.20
N ASP A 558 16.07 -13.96 -16.45
CA ASP A 558 15.69 -14.51 -17.76
C ASP A 558 14.49 -15.46 -17.60
N THR A 559 13.32 -14.95 -17.96
CA THR A 559 12.11 -15.75 -18.15
C THR A 559 11.56 -15.56 -19.58
N ALA A 560 12.49 -15.40 -20.54
CA ALA A 560 12.18 -15.04 -21.93
C ALA A 560 11.34 -13.75 -22.02
N CYS A 561 10.18 -13.82 -22.68
CA CYS A 561 9.32 -12.66 -22.95
C CYS A 561 8.70 -12.00 -21.71
N SER A 562 8.71 -12.67 -20.54
CA SER A 562 8.19 -12.13 -19.27
C SER A 562 9.25 -11.47 -18.38
N SER A 563 10.51 -11.43 -18.82
CA SER A 563 11.67 -11.10 -17.96
C SER A 563 11.56 -9.76 -17.25
N SER A 564 11.20 -8.67 -17.95
CA SER A 564 11.04 -7.34 -17.32
C SER A 564 9.93 -7.29 -16.28
N ASN A 565 8.83 -8.01 -16.48
CA ASN A 565 7.71 -8.03 -15.53
C ASN A 565 8.01 -8.92 -14.32
N VAL A 566 8.77 -10.00 -14.50
CA VAL A 566 9.30 -10.80 -13.38
C VAL A 566 10.36 -10.01 -12.60
N ALA A 567 11.21 -9.23 -13.27
CA ALA A 567 12.14 -8.31 -12.62
C ALA A 567 11.40 -7.25 -11.78
N LEU A 568 10.32 -6.68 -12.33
CA LEU A 568 9.40 -5.79 -11.62
C LEU A 568 8.78 -6.46 -10.38
N TYR A 569 8.26 -7.68 -10.53
CA TYR A 569 7.75 -8.48 -9.41
C TYR A 569 8.80 -8.63 -8.31
N LEU A 570 10.04 -9.03 -8.64
CA LEU A 570 11.10 -9.18 -7.64
C LEU A 570 11.49 -7.86 -6.98
N GLY A 571 11.53 -6.74 -7.72
CA GLY A 571 11.77 -5.41 -7.15
C GLY A 571 10.67 -5.00 -6.18
N VAL A 572 9.41 -5.28 -6.52
CA VAL A 572 8.25 -5.06 -5.62
C VAL A 572 8.38 -5.91 -4.36
N ARG A 573 8.71 -7.21 -4.49
CA ARG A 573 8.90 -8.10 -3.32
C ARG A 573 10.08 -7.67 -2.45
N ALA A 574 11.17 -7.21 -3.04
CA ALA A 574 12.33 -6.70 -2.31
C ALA A 574 12.02 -5.44 -1.49
N LEU A 575 11.25 -4.51 -2.05
CA LEU A 575 10.76 -3.35 -1.31
C LEU A 575 9.86 -3.76 -0.15
N MET A 576 8.94 -4.70 -0.39
CA MET A 576 8.01 -5.21 0.64
C MET A 576 8.75 -5.93 1.77
N ASN A 577 9.83 -6.65 1.46
CA ASN A 577 10.67 -7.35 2.42
C ASN A 577 11.71 -6.44 3.10
N ASN A 578 11.83 -5.18 2.68
CA ASN A 578 12.89 -4.25 3.08
C ASN A 578 14.32 -4.72 2.71
N ASP A 579 14.48 -5.56 1.69
CA ASP A 579 15.79 -5.90 1.11
C ASP A 579 16.43 -4.67 0.42
N CYS A 580 15.60 -3.71 0.02
CA CYS A 580 15.99 -2.39 -0.46
C CYS A 580 14.95 -1.32 -0.05
N LYS A 581 15.32 -0.04 -0.11
CA LYS A 581 14.41 1.10 0.17
C LYS A 581 13.91 1.81 -1.08
N ALA A 582 14.70 1.76 -2.13
CA ALA A 582 14.35 2.14 -3.48
C ALA A 582 15.05 1.17 -4.44
N CYS A 583 14.50 0.96 -5.63
CA CYS A 583 15.16 0.12 -6.63
C CYS A 583 14.86 0.54 -8.07
N LEU A 584 15.78 0.16 -8.96
CA LEU A 584 15.57 0.17 -10.40
C LEU A 584 15.03 -1.18 -10.84
N VAL A 585 14.00 -1.14 -11.68
CA VAL A 585 13.43 -2.31 -12.35
C VAL A 585 13.29 -2.05 -13.84
N GLY A 586 13.41 -3.07 -14.68
CA GLY A 586 13.23 -2.88 -16.11
C GLY A 586 13.62 -4.07 -16.95
N GLY A 587 13.84 -3.83 -18.23
CA GLY A 587 14.43 -4.81 -19.14
C GLY A 587 14.91 -4.18 -20.43
N VAL A 588 15.74 -4.94 -21.14
CA VAL A 588 16.36 -4.52 -22.40
C VAL A 588 16.35 -5.67 -23.39
N ASN A 589 16.23 -5.34 -24.67
CA ASN A 589 16.39 -6.25 -25.78
C ASN A 589 17.08 -5.53 -26.94
N ALA A 590 18.12 -6.13 -27.50
CA ALA A 590 18.77 -5.67 -28.74
C ALA A 590 18.95 -6.86 -29.68
N ILE A 591 18.81 -6.64 -30.99
CA ILE A 591 18.89 -7.69 -31.99
C ILE A 591 20.18 -7.51 -32.78
N LEU A 592 21.21 -8.30 -32.45
CA LEU A 592 22.57 -8.10 -32.98
C LEU A 592 23.09 -9.32 -33.75
N SER A 593 22.25 -10.35 -33.92
CA SER A 593 22.55 -11.56 -34.70
C SER A 593 21.28 -12.07 -35.43
N PRO A 594 21.44 -12.71 -36.61
CA PRO A 594 20.34 -13.39 -37.30
C PRO A 594 19.88 -14.69 -36.63
N ASP A 595 20.65 -15.27 -35.71
CA ASP A 595 20.42 -16.66 -35.24
C ASP A 595 19.08 -16.82 -34.52
N MET A 596 18.70 -15.87 -33.67
CA MET A 596 17.40 -15.89 -33.00
C MET A 596 16.24 -15.69 -33.99
N PHE A 597 16.42 -14.88 -35.04
CA PHE A 597 15.44 -14.77 -36.11
C PHE A 597 15.24 -16.11 -36.85
N LEU A 598 16.34 -16.79 -37.19
CA LEU A 598 16.30 -18.11 -37.85
C LEU A 598 15.56 -19.14 -36.97
N GLY A 599 15.96 -19.26 -35.70
CA GLY A 599 15.35 -20.21 -34.78
C GLY A 599 13.86 -19.95 -34.53
N LEU A 600 13.48 -18.69 -34.32
CA LEU A 600 12.09 -18.30 -34.09
C LEU A 600 11.22 -18.46 -35.34
N ASP A 601 11.75 -18.19 -36.55
CA ASP A 601 11.02 -18.40 -37.80
C ASP A 601 10.77 -19.88 -38.09
N HIS A 602 11.77 -20.74 -37.84
CA HIS A 602 11.65 -22.20 -37.91
C HIS A 602 10.66 -22.75 -36.87
N GLY A 603 10.61 -22.13 -35.69
CA GLY A 603 9.61 -22.43 -34.67
C GLY A 603 8.22 -21.84 -34.95
N HIS A 604 8.04 -21.15 -36.09
CA HIS A 604 6.81 -20.47 -36.49
C HIS A 604 6.28 -19.43 -35.48
N PHE A 605 7.18 -18.83 -34.69
CA PHE A 605 6.82 -17.75 -33.77
C PHE A 605 6.62 -16.41 -34.50
N LEU A 606 7.34 -16.21 -35.59
CA LEU A 606 7.43 -14.92 -36.27
C LEU A 606 6.37 -14.76 -37.37
N SER A 607 5.81 -13.55 -37.44
CA SER A 607 4.97 -13.16 -38.55
C SER A 607 5.82 -12.97 -39.82
N PRO A 608 5.51 -13.62 -40.93
CA PRO A 608 6.15 -13.35 -42.22
C PRO A 608 5.75 -11.98 -42.80
N THR A 609 4.69 -11.34 -42.27
CA THR A 609 4.16 -10.05 -42.74
C THR A 609 4.60 -8.85 -41.89
N GLY A 610 5.27 -9.08 -40.76
CA GLY A 610 6.05 -8.06 -40.05
C GLY A 610 5.32 -7.22 -39.00
N GLN A 611 4.00 -7.29 -38.84
CA GLN A 611 3.29 -6.60 -37.74
C GLN A 611 2.71 -7.63 -36.75
N CYS A 612 2.74 -7.34 -35.45
CA CYS A 612 1.95 -8.09 -34.48
C CYS A 612 0.46 -7.77 -34.69
N LYS A 613 -0.28 -8.72 -35.28
CA LYS A 613 -1.69 -8.54 -35.63
C LYS A 613 -2.64 -8.92 -34.49
N THR A 614 -2.42 -8.31 -33.32
CA THR A 614 -3.12 -8.66 -32.07
C THR A 614 -4.64 -8.58 -32.22
N PHE A 615 -5.32 -9.66 -31.81
CA PHE A 615 -6.77 -9.92 -31.87
C PHE A 615 -7.36 -10.09 -33.28
N ASP A 616 -6.59 -9.89 -34.33
CA ASP A 616 -7.08 -9.92 -35.71
C ASP A 616 -7.18 -11.35 -36.26
N ALA A 617 -8.13 -11.59 -37.15
CA ALA A 617 -8.32 -12.88 -37.83
C ALA A 617 -7.12 -13.30 -38.69
N SER A 618 -6.28 -12.35 -39.10
CA SER A 618 -5.06 -12.59 -39.88
C SER A 618 -3.79 -12.69 -39.03
N ALA A 619 -3.92 -12.81 -37.70
CA ALA A 619 -2.84 -13.13 -36.77
C ALA A 619 -2.03 -14.37 -37.25
N ASP A 620 -0.71 -14.20 -37.41
CA ASP A 620 0.20 -15.19 -38.00
C ASP A 620 1.58 -15.25 -37.31
N GLY A 621 1.69 -14.70 -36.09
CA GLY A 621 2.94 -14.61 -35.33
C GLY A 621 3.24 -13.19 -34.87
N TYR A 622 4.32 -13.02 -34.11
CA TYR A 622 4.77 -11.71 -33.66
C TYR A 622 5.93 -11.17 -34.51
N CYS A 623 6.16 -9.87 -34.46
CA CYS A 623 7.34 -9.23 -35.04
C CYS A 623 8.33 -8.88 -33.92
N ARG A 624 9.61 -9.25 -34.04
CA ARG A 624 10.62 -8.93 -33.02
C ARG A 624 10.82 -7.42 -32.92
N GLY A 625 11.24 -6.95 -31.75
CA GLY A 625 11.64 -5.56 -31.57
C GLY A 625 12.73 -5.37 -30.54
N GLU A 626 13.41 -4.23 -30.65
CA GLU A 626 14.45 -3.74 -29.75
C GLU A 626 13.88 -2.70 -28.80
N GLY A 627 14.49 -2.55 -27.62
CA GLY A 627 14.16 -1.45 -26.72
C GLY A 627 14.61 -1.68 -25.29
N VAL A 628 14.55 -0.61 -24.52
CA VAL A 628 14.86 -0.58 -23.09
C VAL A 628 13.80 0.24 -22.36
N GLY A 629 13.36 -0.25 -21.22
CA GLY A 629 12.51 0.51 -20.30
C GLY A 629 12.95 0.27 -18.86
N VAL A 630 13.11 1.35 -18.10
CA VAL A 630 13.59 1.36 -16.72
C VAL A 630 12.70 2.24 -15.87
N PHE A 631 12.39 1.78 -14.66
CA PHE A 631 11.51 2.43 -13.70
C PHE A 631 12.18 2.49 -12.33
N VAL A 632 11.90 3.55 -11.58
CA VAL A 632 12.33 3.70 -10.19
C VAL A 632 11.15 3.44 -9.27
N LEU A 633 11.32 2.55 -8.31
CA LEU A 633 10.29 2.12 -7.38
C LEU A 633 10.62 2.52 -5.94
N LYS A 634 9.59 2.90 -5.19
CA LYS A 634 9.61 3.12 -3.74
C LYS A 634 8.33 2.62 -3.09
N GLN A 635 8.35 2.33 -1.80
CA GLN A 635 7.09 2.15 -1.06
C GLN A 635 6.28 3.46 -1.15
N LEU A 636 4.97 3.37 -1.38
CA LEU A 636 4.10 4.53 -1.63
C LEU A 636 4.17 5.54 -0.48
N LYS A 637 4.20 5.07 0.77
CA LYS A 637 4.32 5.93 1.95
C LYS A 637 5.58 6.81 1.89
N ASP A 638 6.70 6.25 1.46
CA ASP A 638 7.99 6.94 1.43
C ASP A 638 8.05 7.92 0.26
N ALA A 639 7.43 7.55 -0.88
CA ALA A 639 7.28 8.44 -2.02
C ALA A 639 6.43 9.68 -1.68
N LEU A 640 5.35 9.50 -0.90
CA LEU A 640 4.49 10.60 -0.46
C LEU A 640 5.20 11.52 0.55
N ILE A 641 5.94 10.95 1.51
CA ILE A 641 6.70 11.71 2.53
C ILE A 641 7.81 12.54 1.88
N GLU A 642 8.51 11.97 0.90
CA GLU A 642 9.64 12.64 0.25
C GLU A 642 9.24 13.52 -0.95
N HIS A 643 7.92 13.70 -1.15
CA HIS A 643 7.33 14.50 -2.21
C HIS A 643 7.82 14.10 -3.61
N ASP A 644 7.96 12.80 -3.85
CA ASP A 644 8.31 12.30 -5.17
C ASP A 644 7.13 12.47 -6.14
N GLN A 645 7.46 12.65 -7.43
CA GLN A 645 6.49 12.45 -8.48
C GLN A 645 6.02 10.99 -8.49
N ILE A 646 4.74 10.74 -8.76
CA ILE A 646 4.19 9.38 -8.83
C ILE A 646 3.43 9.24 -10.15
N TYR A 647 3.96 8.44 -11.07
CA TYR A 647 3.31 8.13 -12.35
C TYR A 647 2.13 7.17 -12.20
N GLY A 648 2.24 6.24 -11.26
CA GLY A 648 1.23 5.22 -10.97
C GLY A 648 1.63 4.39 -9.74
N ILE A 649 0.67 3.62 -9.25
CA ILE A 649 0.81 2.83 -8.02
C ILE A 649 0.62 1.35 -8.37
N ILE A 650 1.60 0.51 -8.05
CA ILE A 650 1.50 -0.94 -8.14
C ILE A 650 0.76 -1.45 -6.90
N ARG A 651 -0.45 -1.97 -7.11
CA ARG A 651 -1.31 -2.54 -6.07
C ARG A 651 -1.03 -4.03 -5.82
N GLY A 652 -0.46 -4.70 -6.80
CA GLY A 652 -0.07 -6.11 -6.71
C GLY A 652 0.72 -6.54 -7.94
N ALA A 653 1.53 -7.58 -7.79
CA ALA A 653 2.26 -8.22 -8.86
C ALA A 653 2.33 -9.72 -8.56
N GLU A 654 2.04 -10.56 -9.55
CA GLU A 654 2.03 -12.01 -9.42
C GLU A 654 2.79 -12.68 -10.55
N VAL A 655 3.34 -13.86 -10.26
CA VAL A 655 4.03 -14.73 -11.22
C VAL A 655 3.59 -16.18 -10.99
N ASN A 656 3.34 -16.94 -12.06
CA ASN A 656 3.13 -18.38 -12.00
C ASN A 656 3.70 -19.09 -13.24
N GLN A 657 3.41 -20.39 -13.38
CA GLN A 657 3.92 -21.22 -14.46
C GLN A 657 2.79 -21.98 -15.17
N SER A 658 2.85 -22.03 -16.49
CA SER A 658 2.02 -22.88 -17.35
C SER A 658 2.46 -24.36 -17.33
N GLY A 659 2.62 -24.95 -16.14
CA GLY A 659 3.18 -26.30 -15.97
C GLY A 659 2.30 -27.45 -16.50
N GLN A 660 1.04 -27.18 -16.82
CA GLN A 660 0.08 -28.13 -17.38
C GLN A 660 -0.19 -27.91 -18.88
N ALA A 661 0.62 -27.06 -19.55
CA ALA A 661 0.48 -26.83 -20.98
C ALA A 661 0.82 -28.09 -21.80
N PRO A 662 0.15 -28.32 -22.94
CA PRO A 662 0.41 -29.49 -23.80
C PRO A 662 1.78 -29.47 -24.48
N SER A 663 2.44 -28.31 -24.55
CA SER A 663 3.82 -28.13 -25.00
C SER A 663 4.45 -27.01 -24.18
N ILE A 664 5.77 -27.07 -24.01
CA ILE A 664 6.55 -26.07 -23.26
C ILE A 664 6.32 -24.64 -23.76
N THR A 665 6.06 -24.47 -25.07
CA THR A 665 5.85 -23.16 -25.72
C THR A 665 4.38 -22.78 -25.87
N TYR A 666 3.45 -23.64 -25.48
CA TYR A 666 2.02 -23.42 -25.68
C TYR A 666 1.40 -22.67 -24.48
N PRO A 667 0.57 -21.64 -24.69
CA PRO A 667 -0.08 -20.91 -23.60
C PRO A 667 -1.12 -21.77 -22.87
N HIS A 668 -1.38 -21.49 -21.59
CA HIS A 668 -2.33 -22.26 -20.78
C HIS A 668 -3.37 -21.36 -20.10
N GLN A 669 -4.60 -21.36 -20.61
CA GLN A 669 -5.70 -20.49 -20.17
C GLN A 669 -5.95 -20.55 -18.65
N SER A 670 -6.04 -21.76 -18.06
CA SER A 670 -6.34 -21.90 -16.63
C SER A 670 -5.22 -21.36 -15.74
N ALA A 671 -3.96 -21.43 -16.19
CA ALA A 671 -2.84 -20.85 -15.45
C ALA A 671 -2.91 -19.31 -15.48
N GLN A 672 -3.27 -18.72 -16.61
CA GLN A 672 -3.49 -17.27 -16.75
C GLN A 672 -4.68 -16.78 -15.92
N ALA A 673 -5.78 -17.55 -15.88
CA ALA A 673 -6.94 -17.22 -15.05
C ALA A 673 -6.62 -17.28 -13.55
N LEU A 674 -5.90 -18.32 -13.11
CA LEU A 674 -5.46 -18.46 -11.72
C LEU A 674 -4.48 -17.35 -11.31
N LEU A 675 -3.56 -16.96 -12.20
CA LEU A 675 -2.65 -15.84 -11.99
C LEU A 675 -3.43 -14.56 -11.69
N LEU A 676 -4.41 -14.25 -12.52
CA LEU A 676 -5.23 -13.04 -12.35
C LEU A 676 -6.09 -13.13 -11.09
N GLN A 677 -6.69 -14.28 -10.80
CA GLN A 677 -7.45 -14.48 -9.57
C GLN A 677 -6.61 -14.21 -8.33
N ASN A 678 -5.37 -14.74 -8.28
CA ASN A 678 -4.44 -14.50 -7.18
C ASN A 678 -4.04 -13.03 -7.09
N LEU A 679 -3.79 -12.37 -8.22
CA LEU A 679 -3.46 -10.94 -8.26
C LEU A 679 -4.57 -10.09 -7.63
N LEU A 680 -5.82 -10.33 -8.02
CA LEU A 680 -6.98 -9.61 -7.48
C LEU A 680 -7.21 -9.90 -6.00
N HIS A 681 -7.08 -11.17 -5.62
CA HIS A 681 -7.22 -11.60 -4.23
C HIS A 681 -6.17 -10.94 -3.33
N ASN A 682 -4.90 -10.98 -3.71
CA ASN A 682 -3.78 -10.44 -2.93
C ASN A 682 -3.81 -8.90 -2.89
N ALA A 683 -4.25 -8.24 -3.96
CA ALA A 683 -4.41 -6.79 -4.01
C ALA A 683 -5.69 -6.29 -3.31
N ASN A 684 -6.59 -7.20 -2.93
CA ASN A 684 -7.94 -6.92 -2.41
C ASN A 684 -8.72 -5.97 -3.34
N VAL A 685 -8.80 -6.32 -4.63
CA VAL A 685 -9.49 -5.53 -5.67
C VAL A 685 -10.56 -6.38 -6.33
N LEU A 686 -11.75 -5.81 -6.50
CA LEU A 686 -12.85 -6.47 -7.18
C LEU A 686 -12.66 -6.42 -8.70
N PRO A 687 -13.07 -7.46 -9.45
CA PRO A 687 -12.95 -7.46 -10.92
C PRO A 687 -13.59 -6.25 -11.62
N ALA A 688 -14.67 -5.70 -11.05
CA ALA A 688 -15.39 -4.54 -11.58
C ALA A 688 -14.61 -3.21 -11.45
N GLU A 689 -13.61 -3.15 -10.57
CA GLU A 689 -12.78 -1.95 -10.40
C GLU A 689 -11.70 -1.82 -11.49
N ILE A 690 -11.45 -2.89 -12.24
CA ILE A 690 -10.48 -2.91 -13.34
C ILE A 690 -11.22 -2.71 -14.64
N ASN A 691 -10.88 -1.67 -15.38
CA ASN A 691 -11.49 -1.40 -16.68
C ASN A 691 -10.49 -1.37 -17.84
N LEU A 692 -9.22 -1.65 -17.62
CA LEU A 692 -8.23 -1.78 -18.71
C LEU A 692 -7.31 -2.98 -18.50
N VAL A 693 -6.99 -3.68 -19.58
CA VAL A 693 -5.95 -4.70 -19.63
C VAL A 693 -5.02 -4.40 -20.80
N GLU A 694 -3.74 -4.19 -20.49
CA GLU A 694 -2.65 -4.26 -21.46
C GLU A 694 -2.25 -5.73 -21.59
N CYS A 695 -2.73 -6.36 -22.64
CA CYS A 695 -2.58 -7.79 -22.91
C CYS A 695 -1.15 -8.13 -23.34
N HIS A 696 -0.75 -9.38 -23.12
CA HIS A 696 0.45 -9.93 -23.73
C HIS A 696 0.32 -9.91 -25.26
N GLY A 697 -0.82 -10.33 -25.82
CA GLY A 697 -1.29 -9.93 -27.15
C GLY A 697 -0.26 -10.00 -28.28
N THR A 698 0.35 -11.17 -28.49
CA THR A 698 1.43 -11.33 -29.48
C THR A 698 0.94 -11.46 -30.92
N GLY A 699 -0.38 -11.48 -31.18
CA GLY A 699 -0.89 -11.64 -32.54
C GLY A 699 -0.73 -13.08 -33.03
N THR A 700 -0.94 -14.05 -32.14
CA THR A 700 -0.86 -15.48 -32.45
C THR A 700 -2.25 -16.11 -32.44
N GLN A 701 -2.49 -17.07 -33.33
CA GLN A 701 -3.80 -17.71 -33.47
C GLN A 701 -4.25 -18.46 -32.22
N ALA A 702 -3.31 -19.02 -31.46
CA ALA A 702 -3.58 -19.71 -30.20
C ALA A 702 -3.49 -18.78 -28.98
N GLY A 703 -2.52 -17.84 -28.94
CA GLY A 703 -2.28 -17.00 -27.76
C GLY A 703 -3.42 -16.03 -27.49
N ASP A 704 -3.84 -15.26 -28.51
CA ASP A 704 -4.83 -14.21 -28.33
C ASP A 704 -6.20 -14.77 -27.84
N PRO A 705 -6.75 -15.87 -28.39
CA PRO A 705 -7.99 -16.45 -27.86
C PRO A 705 -7.88 -17.02 -26.45
N ASN A 706 -6.76 -17.66 -26.09
CA ASN A 706 -6.54 -18.19 -24.74
C ASN A 706 -6.48 -17.06 -23.72
N GLU A 707 -5.72 -15.99 -24.01
CA GLU A 707 -5.60 -14.84 -23.12
C GLU A 707 -6.96 -14.13 -22.94
N VAL A 708 -7.67 -13.85 -24.03
CA VAL A 708 -8.99 -13.21 -23.96
C VAL A 708 -9.99 -14.07 -23.18
N THR A 709 -9.96 -15.39 -23.35
CA THR A 709 -10.86 -16.28 -22.61
C THR A 709 -10.54 -16.27 -21.11
N ALA A 710 -9.26 -16.33 -20.72
CA ALA A 710 -8.86 -16.24 -19.32
C ALA A 710 -9.28 -14.91 -18.68
N LEU A 711 -9.08 -13.79 -19.38
CA LEU A 711 -9.50 -12.47 -18.94
C LEU A 711 -11.01 -12.37 -18.78
N ARG A 712 -11.78 -12.87 -19.76
CA ARG A 712 -13.26 -12.92 -19.70
C ARG A 712 -13.74 -13.70 -18.49
N THR A 713 -13.17 -14.86 -18.21
CA THR A 713 -13.58 -15.71 -17.09
C THR A 713 -13.49 -14.97 -15.75
N ILE A 714 -12.45 -14.16 -15.53
CA ILE A 714 -12.22 -13.48 -14.24
C ILE A 714 -12.83 -12.09 -14.20
N LEU A 715 -12.74 -11.32 -15.30
CA LEU A 715 -13.10 -9.90 -15.32
C LEU A 715 -14.50 -9.61 -15.88
N ALA A 716 -15.16 -10.59 -16.49
CA ALA A 716 -16.48 -10.43 -17.11
C ALA A 716 -17.37 -11.69 -17.03
N GLY A 717 -17.06 -12.66 -16.16
CA GLY A 717 -17.77 -13.94 -16.05
C GLY A 717 -19.21 -13.83 -15.51
N SER A 718 -19.96 -14.94 -15.52
CA SER A 718 -21.41 -15.01 -15.28
C SER A 718 -21.90 -14.46 -13.93
N SER A 719 -21.03 -14.33 -12.93
CA SER A 719 -21.32 -13.70 -11.62
C SER A 719 -20.94 -12.20 -11.57
N SER A 720 -20.44 -11.65 -12.67
CA SER A 720 -19.84 -10.31 -12.78
C SER A 720 -20.19 -9.67 -14.13
N GLN A 721 -21.48 -9.66 -14.50
CA GLN A 721 -21.93 -8.92 -15.68
C GLN A 721 -21.53 -7.45 -15.55
N ARG A 722 -20.73 -7.00 -16.51
CA ARG A 722 -20.26 -5.61 -16.58
C ARG A 722 -21.43 -4.68 -16.84
N GLN A 723 -21.55 -3.63 -16.04
CA GLN A 723 -22.52 -2.57 -16.29
C GLN A 723 -22.18 -1.82 -17.58
N GLN A 724 -23.18 -1.34 -18.31
CA GLN A 724 -22.98 -0.65 -19.60
C GLN A 724 -22.04 0.57 -19.51
N ASN A 725 -22.05 1.27 -18.38
CA ASN A 725 -21.22 2.45 -18.09
C ASN A 725 -19.81 2.09 -17.57
N ASN A 726 -19.47 0.82 -17.39
CA ASN A 726 -18.17 0.34 -16.93
C ASN A 726 -17.59 -0.72 -17.90
N PRO A 727 -17.25 -0.34 -19.15
CA PRO A 727 -16.69 -1.25 -20.13
C PRO A 727 -15.26 -1.69 -19.76
N LEU A 728 -14.88 -2.89 -20.19
CA LEU A 728 -13.51 -3.39 -20.09
C LEU A 728 -12.75 -3.18 -21.39
N PHE A 729 -11.63 -2.48 -21.34
CA PHE A 729 -10.80 -2.22 -22.51
C PHE A 729 -9.64 -3.22 -22.60
N PHE A 730 -9.46 -3.81 -23.78
CA PHE A 730 -8.27 -4.60 -24.10
C PHE A 730 -7.40 -3.87 -25.12
N THR A 731 -6.09 -3.86 -24.86
CA THR A 731 -5.11 -3.22 -25.73
C THR A 731 -3.77 -3.95 -25.69
N SER A 732 -2.91 -3.73 -26.69
CA SER A 732 -1.53 -4.23 -26.68
C SER A 732 -0.60 -3.33 -27.47
N ILE A 733 0.48 -2.87 -26.85
CA ILE A 733 1.52 -2.02 -27.45
C ILE A 733 2.27 -2.72 -28.60
N LYS A 734 2.25 -4.06 -28.64
CA LYS A 734 3.00 -4.84 -29.62
C LYS A 734 2.54 -4.59 -31.06
N ALA A 735 1.31 -4.13 -31.25
CA ALA A 735 0.80 -3.72 -32.55
C ALA A 735 1.54 -2.49 -33.12
N ASN A 736 2.07 -1.62 -32.26
CA ASN A 736 2.78 -0.39 -32.61
C ASN A 736 4.28 -0.62 -32.79
N ILE A 737 4.93 -1.27 -31.82
CA ILE A 737 6.40 -1.35 -31.75
C ILE A 737 6.95 -2.78 -31.75
N GLY A 738 6.10 -3.76 -32.06
CA GLY A 738 6.48 -5.17 -32.04
C GLY A 738 6.65 -5.76 -30.65
N HIS A 739 7.13 -7.00 -30.62
CA HIS A 739 7.41 -7.74 -29.40
C HIS A 739 8.87 -7.52 -28.98
N LEU A 740 9.07 -6.70 -27.96
CA LEU A 740 10.40 -6.36 -27.44
C LEU A 740 11.03 -7.46 -26.55
N GLU A 741 10.56 -8.70 -26.68
CA GLU A 741 11.03 -9.87 -25.94
C GLU A 741 11.17 -9.58 -24.43
N ALA A 742 12.39 -9.59 -23.89
CA ALA A 742 12.66 -9.34 -22.46
C ALA A 742 12.19 -7.95 -21.97
N ALA A 743 12.14 -6.94 -22.83
CA ALA A 743 11.68 -5.58 -22.52
C ALA A 743 10.16 -5.36 -22.72
N SER A 744 9.41 -6.40 -23.07
CA SER A 744 7.98 -6.26 -23.43
C SER A 744 7.08 -5.84 -22.27
N GLY A 745 7.35 -6.33 -21.06
CA GLY A 745 6.64 -5.90 -19.86
C GLY A 745 6.90 -4.42 -19.58
N ALA A 746 8.15 -3.98 -19.69
CA ALA A 746 8.54 -2.58 -19.52
C ALA A 746 7.83 -1.66 -20.53
N ALA A 747 7.73 -2.05 -21.81
CA ALA A 747 6.99 -1.29 -22.81
C ALA A 747 5.50 -1.18 -22.49
N GLY A 748 4.85 -2.29 -22.10
CA GLY A 748 3.44 -2.28 -21.68
C GLY A 748 3.19 -1.42 -20.45
N LEU A 749 4.09 -1.47 -19.45
CA LEU A 749 4.01 -0.62 -18.27
C LEU A 749 4.10 0.87 -18.63
N ALA A 750 5.08 1.26 -19.46
CA ALA A 750 5.23 2.64 -19.91
C ALA A 750 3.95 3.17 -20.58
N LYS A 751 3.34 2.36 -21.46
CA LYS A 751 2.06 2.71 -22.08
C LYS A 751 0.94 2.88 -21.06
N ILE A 752 0.79 2.00 -20.07
CA ILE A 752 -0.22 2.17 -19.01
C ILE A 752 -0.02 3.50 -18.28
N LEU A 753 1.21 3.81 -17.88
CA LEU A 753 1.52 5.06 -17.16
C LEU A 753 1.20 6.29 -18.01
N LEU A 754 1.48 6.25 -19.32
CA LEU A 754 1.12 7.33 -20.23
C LEU A 754 -0.41 7.44 -20.42
N MET A 755 -1.12 6.32 -20.57
CA MET A 755 -2.60 6.32 -20.61
C MET A 755 -3.20 6.88 -19.32
N LEU A 756 -2.60 6.57 -18.16
CA LEU A 756 -2.98 7.14 -16.87
C LEU A 756 -2.67 8.63 -16.79
N LYS A 757 -1.54 9.10 -17.35
CA LYS A 757 -1.19 10.53 -17.38
C LYS A 757 -2.17 11.33 -18.24
N TYR A 758 -2.44 10.86 -19.47
CA TYR A 758 -3.28 11.58 -20.45
C TYR A 758 -4.77 11.25 -20.37
N LYS A 759 -5.18 10.30 -19.51
CA LYS A 759 -6.58 9.84 -19.35
C LYS A 759 -7.21 9.40 -20.68
N LEU A 760 -6.41 8.75 -21.53
CA LEU A 760 -6.79 8.40 -22.89
C LEU A 760 -6.30 6.98 -23.23
N ILE A 761 -7.13 6.22 -23.93
CA ILE A 761 -6.82 4.88 -24.43
C ILE A 761 -6.59 4.99 -25.94
N PRO A 762 -5.35 4.77 -26.43
CA PRO A 762 -5.04 4.80 -27.85
C PRO A 762 -5.77 3.72 -28.66
N GLN A 763 -5.83 3.91 -29.97
CA GLN A 763 -6.37 2.92 -30.89
C GLN A 763 -5.49 1.66 -31.00
N GLN A 764 -6.13 0.49 -31.13
CA GLN A 764 -5.50 -0.79 -31.42
C GLN A 764 -5.33 -0.97 -32.94
N ILE A 765 -4.19 -0.53 -33.46
CA ILE A 765 -3.97 -0.34 -34.91
C ILE A 765 -3.95 -1.63 -35.74
N SER A 766 -3.77 -2.78 -35.09
CA SER A 766 -3.69 -4.09 -35.75
C SER A 766 -5.06 -4.68 -36.12
N LEU A 767 -6.13 -4.25 -35.45
CA LEU A 767 -7.43 -4.92 -35.52
C LEU A 767 -8.28 -4.40 -36.67
N LYS A 768 -8.44 -5.21 -37.72
CA LYS A 768 -9.38 -4.99 -38.84
C LYS A 768 -10.63 -5.85 -38.71
N LYS A 769 -10.45 -7.14 -38.39
CA LYS A 769 -11.51 -8.11 -38.20
C LYS A 769 -11.17 -9.01 -37.02
N LEU A 770 -12.07 -9.10 -36.04
CA LEU A 770 -11.85 -9.94 -34.85
C LEU A 770 -11.61 -11.40 -35.24
N ASN A 771 -10.62 -12.03 -34.59
CA ASN A 771 -10.33 -13.44 -34.74
C ASN A 771 -11.57 -14.29 -34.40
N PRO A 772 -12.06 -15.17 -35.29
CA PRO A 772 -13.27 -15.96 -35.06
C PRO A 772 -13.17 -16.96 -33.91
N LEU A 773 -11.95 -17.29 -33.45
CA LEU A 773 -11.73 -18.10 -32.26
C LEU A 773 -11.99 -17.33 -30.95
N ILE A 774 -12.04 -15.99 -31.02
CA ILE A 774 -12.46 -15.13 -29.91
C ILE A 774 -13.98 -15.01 -29.97
N ARG A 775 -14.65 -15.42 -28.89
CA ARG A 775 -16.10 -15.24 -28.75
C ARG A 775 -16.47 -13.75 -28.88
N PRO A 776 -17.67 -13.39 -29.39
CA PRO A 776 -18.14 -12.01 -29.45
C PRO A 776 -17.98 -11.28 -28.11
N LEU A 777 -17.53 -10.03 -28.15
CA LEU A 777 -17.10 -9.24 -26.99
C LEU A 777 -18.22 -8.35 -26.44
N GLU A 778 -19.22 -8.06 -27.26
CA GLU A 778 -20.29 -7.10 -26.99
C GLU A 778 -21.15 -7.52 -25.79
N ASN A 779 -21.43 -8.82 -25.66
CA ASN A 779 -22.26 -9.38 -24.58
C ASN A 779 -21.62 -9.24 -23.20
N ASP A 780 -20.29 -9.07 -23.15
CA ASP A 780 -19.51 -8.97 -21.90
C ASP A 780 -19.09 -7.50 -21.63
N ASN A 781 -19.58 -6.55 -22.43
CA ASN A 781 -19.18 -5.14 -22.43
C ASN A 781 -17.65 -4.94 -22.52
N ILE A 782 -17.00 -5.71 -23.39
CA ILE A 782 -15.57 -5.64 -23.67
C ILE A 782 -15.33 -4.87 -24.96
N ILE A 783 -14.37 -3.95 -24.95
CA ILE A 783 -14.08 -3.03 -26.06
C ILE A 783 -12.61 -3.14 -26.44
N ILE A 784 -12.34 -3.27 -27.74
CA ILE A 784 -11.03 -3.02 -28.34
C ILE A 784 -11.16 -1.76 -29.19
N ASN A 785 -10.43 -0.72 -28.83
CA ASN A 785 -10.57 0.59 -29.46
C ASN A 785 -10.07 0.59 -30.90
N GLN A 786 -10.89 1.07 -31.84
CA GLN A 786 -10.46 1.38 -33.21
C GLN A 786 -10.16 2.87 -33.44
N ARG A 787 -10.33 3.69 -32.41
CA ARG A 787 -9.99 5.11 -32.36
C ARG A 787 -9.61 5.47 -30.94
N ASN A 788 -8.89 6.58 -30.76
CA ASN A 788 -8.58 7.10 -29.44
C ASN A 788 -9.86 7.41 -28.66
N THR A 789 -9.96 6.94 -27.41
CA THR A 789 -11.10 7.22 -26.54
C THR A 789 -10.63 7.73 -25.18
N HIS A 790 -11.44 8.58 -24.54
CA HIS A 790 -11.21 8.94 -23.15
C HIS A 790 -11.25 7.69 -22.28
N TRP A 791 -10.31 7.54 -21.36
CA TRP A 791 -10.32 6.45 -20.39
C TRP A 791 -11.31 6.81 -19.26
N PRO A 792 -12.50 6.19 -19.16
CA PRO A 792 -13.43 6.52 -18.10
C PRO A 792 -12.93 6.02 -16.73
N VAL A 793 -13.38 6.68 -15.67
CA VAL A 793 -13.28 6.12 -14.31
C VAL A 793 -14.28 4.97 -14.20
N PRO A 794 -13.88 3.77 -13.71
CA PRO A 794 -14.74 2.58 -13.71
C PRO A 794 -15.98 2.75 -12.81
N ILE A 795 -15.77 3.34 -11.63
CA ILE A 795 -16.79 3.60 -10.62
C ILE A 795 -16.53 5.01 -10.07
N PRO A 796 -17.55 5.87 -9.89
CA PRO A 796 -17.36 7.19 -9.29
C PRO A 796 -16.66 7.10 -7.92
N GLY A 797 -15.59 7.85 -7.74
CA GLY A 797 -14.78 7.83 -6.51
C GLY A 797 -13.69 6.76 -6.47
N CYS A 798 -13.67 5.80 -7.39
CA CYS A 798 -12.58 4.83 -7.54
C CYS A 798 -11.55 5.33 -8.55
N PRO A 799 -10.23 5.15 -8.31
CA PRO A 799 -9.20 5.48 -9.29
C PRO A 799 -9.24 4.53 -10.49
N ARG A 800 -8.72 4.96 -11.66
CA ARG A 800 -8.52 4.04 -12.79
C ARG A 800 -7.53 2.94 -12.42
N MET A 801 -7.83 1.71 -12.82
CA MET A 801 -6.97 0.56 -12.63
C MET A 801 -6.79 -0.22 -13.92
N ALA A 802 -5.57 -0.66 -14.17
CA ALA A 802 -5.18 -1.47 -15.30
C ALA A 802 -4.42 -2.72 -14.86
N VAL A 803 -4.63 -3.82 -15.57
CA VAL A 803 -3.80 -5.02 -15.46
C VAL A 803 -2.81 -5.06 -16.62
N LEU A 804 -1.55 -5.32 -16.34
CA LEU A 804 -0.50 -5.62 -17.32
C LEU A 804 -0.23 -7.12 -17.33
N ASN A 805 -0.49 -7.78 -18.46
CA ASN A 805 -0.14 -9.18 -18.68
C ASN A 805 1.16 -9.32 -19.48
N ASN A 806 2.04 -10.23 -19.06
CA ASN A 806 3.26 -10.53 -19.79
C ASN A 806 3.67 -11.99 -19.61
N PHE A 807 3.63 -12.78 -20.70
CA PHE A 807 3.81 -14.23 -20.67
C PHE A 807 5.08 -14.66 -21.42
N GLY A 808 5.88 -15.51 -20.80
CA GLY A 808 7.10 -16.07 -21.36
C GLY A 808 6.82 -17.34 -22.16
N ALA A 809 7.47 -17.51 -23.31
CA ALA A 809 7.38 -18.74 -24.09
C ALA A 809 7.96 -19.97 -23.35
N ALA A 810 8.71 -19.78 -22.27
CA ALA A 810 9.14 -20.85 -21.36
C ALA A 810 8.06 -21.25 -20.33
N GLY A 811 6.87 -20.66 -20.40
CA GLY A 811 5.72 -20.95 -19.54
C GLY A 811 5.54 -20.02 -18.34
N SER A 812 6.50 -19.15 -18.03
CA SER A 812 6.40 -18.22 -16.89
C SER A 812 5.46 -17.06 -17.23
N ASN A 813 4.36 -16.95 -16.48
CA ASN A 813 3.37 -15.91 -16.66
C ASN A 813 3.51 -14.85 -15.56
N SER A 814 3.36 -13.58 -15.91
CA SER A 814 3.35 -12.48 -14.95
C SER A 814 2.18 -11.53 -15.20
N ALA A 815 1.59 -11.03 -14.12
CA ALA A 815 0.53 -10.03 -14.15
C ALA A 815 0.75 -8.96 -13.07
N VAL A 816 0.51 -7.69 -13.40
CA VAL A 816 0.71 -6.56 -12.48
C VAL A 816 -0.53 -5.68 -12.48
N LEU A 817 -0.99 -5.26 -11.31
CA LEU A 817 -2.11 -4.36 -11.13
C LEU A 817 -1.62 -2.94 -10.84
N ILE A 818 -1.94 -2.00 -11.73
CA ILE A 818 -1.52 -0.61 -11.68
C ILE A 818 -2.72 0.29 -11.47
N GLN A 819 -2.59 1.27 -10.57
CA GLN A 819 -3.61 2.23 -10.20
C GLN A 819 -3.14 3.67 -10.46
N GLU A 820 -4.09 4.52 -10.84
CA GLU A 820 -3.95 5.98 -10.90
C GLU A 820 -3.56 6.58 -9.53
N ASN A 821 -2.63 7.55 -9.56
CA ASN A 821 -2.39 8.44 -8.42
C ASN A 821 -3.39 9.61 -8.46
N THR A 822 -4.18 9.76 -7.39
CA THR A 822 -5.15 10.85 -7.22
C THR A 822 -4.73 11.90 -6.20
N HIS A 823 -3.55 11.74 -5.59
CA HIS A 823 -3.02 12.72 -4.65
C HIS A 823 -2.58 13.99 -5.39
N VAL A 824 -3.14 15.12 -4.96
CA VAL A 824 -2.77 16.46 -5.44
C VAL A 824 -1.87 17.09 -4.38
N LEU A 825 -0.69 17.56 -4.78
CA LEU A 825 0.20 18.32 -3.89
C LEU A 825 -0.45 19.68 -3.57
N GLY A 826 -0.32 20.14 -2.31
CA GLY A 826 -0.95 21.36 -1.83
C GLY A 826 -0.36 22.66 -2.40
N ASP A 827 -1.05 23.77 -2.13
CA ASP A 827 -0.68 25.11 -2.58
C ASP A 827 0.71 25.54 -2.09
N GLN A 828 1.48 26.21 -2.96
CA GLN A 828 2.85 26.63 -2.66
C GLN A 828 2.95 28.08 -2.19
N ILE A 829 3.90 28.32 -1.28
CA ILE A 829 4.28 29.66 -0.82
C ILE A 829 5.22 30.28 -1.85
N SER A 830 4.81 31.40 -2.46
CA SER A 830 5.62 32.18 -3.39
C SER A 830 6.43 33.24 -2.65
N SER A 831 7.75 33.23 -2.80
CA SER A 831 8.65 34.30 -2.35
C SER A 831 9.92 34.34 -3.22
N PRO A 832 9.81 34.81 -4.48
CA PRO A 832 10.98 35.10 -5.30
C PRO A 832 11.88 36.16 -4.64
N PRO A 833 13.18 36.24 -5.00
CA PRO A 833 13.85 35.49 -6.07
C PRO A 833 14.21 34.05 -5.66
N TYR A 834 14.23 33.15 -6.64
CA TYR A 834 14.67 31.75 -6.47
C TYR A 834 16.05 31.50 -7.09
N LEU A 835 16.79 30.53 -6.56
CA LEU A 835 18.08 30.08 -7.09
C LEU A 835 17.90 28.97 -8.12
N PHE A 836 18.58 29.08 -9.26
CA PHE A 836 18.61 28.07 -10.31
C PHE A 836 20.03 27.58 -10.52
N GLY A 837 20.17 26.30 -10.89
CA GLY A 837 21.45 25.67 -11.14
C GLY A 837 21.41 24.70 -12.32
N LEU A 838 22.45 24.70 -13.13
CA LEU A 838 22.72 23.67 -14.13
C LEU A 838 24.11 23.10 -13.89
N SER A 839 24.29 21.82 -14.19
CA SER A 839 25.61 21.23 -14.20
C SER A 839 25.77 20.17 -15.28
N ALA A 840 27.01 19.98 -15.76
CA ALA A 840 27.36 18.95 -16.73
C ALA A 840 28.81 18.49 -16.54
N LYS A 841 29.22 17.46 -17.30
CA LYS A 841 30.60 16.94 -17.31
C LYS A 841 31.51 17.62 -18.34
N SER A 842 30.96 18.48 -19.19
CA SER A 842 31.71 19.32 -20.12
C SER A 842 31.01 20.67 -20.33
N VAL A 843 31.77 21.66 -20.78
CA VAL A 843 31.25 22.99 -21.16
C VAL A 843 30.20 22.89 -22.25
N LYS A 844 30.50 22.11 -23.30
CA LYS A 844 29.63 21.91 -24.45
C LYS A 844 28.29 21.29 -24.05
N ASP A 845 28.31 20.35 -23.11
CA ASP A 845 27.08 19.70 -22.65
C ASP A 845 26.26 20.62 -21.72
N LEU A 846 26.92 21.50 -20.96
CA LEU A 846 26.24 22.54 -20.19
C LEU A 846 25.50 23.52 -21.11
N GLU A 847 26.13 23.95 -22.21
CA GLU A 847 25.50 24.82 -23.22
C GLU A 847 24.31 24.13 -23.89
N LYS A 848 24.46 22.87 -24.31
CA LYS A 848 23.36 22.08 -24.86
C LYS A 848 22.23 21.91 -23.86
N LEU A 849 22.53 21.64 -22.59
CA LEU A 849 21.53 21.48 -21.54
C LEU A 849 20.77 22.79 -21.33
N SER A 850 21.46 23.93 -21.29
CA SER A 850 20.83 25.26 -21.23
C SER A 850 19.82 25.46 -22.37
N GLN A 851 20.22 25.16 -23.61
CA GLN A 851 19.34 25.27 -24.78
C GLN A 851 18.13 24.30 -24.70
N LYS A 852 18.33 23.08 -24.19
CA LYS A 852 17.22 22.14 -23.95
C LYS A 852 16.22 22.67 -22.93
N TYR A 853 16.69 23.26 -21.83
CA TYR A 853 15.82 23.89 -20.83
C TYR A 853 15.05 25.09 -21.42
N ILE A 854 15.72 25.95 -22.21
CA ILE A 854 15.05 27.06 -22.91
C ILE A 854 13.94 26.54 -23.82
N ALA A 855 14.25 25.56 -24.68
CA ALA A 855 13.27 24.97 -25.59
C ALA A 855 12.08 24.34 -24.85
N TRP A 856 12.36 23.61 -23.76
CA TRP A 856 11.32 23.01 -22.92
C TRP A 856 10.43 24.07 -22.26
N ILE A 857 11.00 25.10 -21.62
CA ILE A 857 10.24 26.19 -20.99
C ILE A 857 9.35 26.89 -22.02
N LEU A 858 9.87 27.18 -23.21
CA LEU A 858 9.12 27.87 -24.26
C LEU A 858 7.98 27.03 -24.84
N ASN A 859 8.16 25.70 -24.96
CA ASN A 859 7.12 24.80 -25.45
C ASN A 859 6.04 24.52 -24.39
N ASP A 860 6.44 24.34 -23.13
CA ASP A 860 5.52 23.96 -22.05
C ASP A 860 4.76 25.15 -21.45
N SER A 861 5.35 26.36 -21.46
CA SER A 861 4.62 27.60 -21.10
C SER A 861 3.40 27.87 -22.00
N GLN A 862 3.32 27.24 -23.18
CA GLN A 862 2.15 27.30 -24.05
C GLN A 862 1.06 26.27 -23.68
N LYS A 863 1.40 25.23 -22.90
CA LYS A 863 0.54 24.08 -22.56
C LYS A 863 0.10 24.06 -21.08
N GLY A 864 0.74 24.82 -20.20
CA GLY A 864 0.38 24.94 -18.78
C GLY A 864 1.16 26.02 -18.02
N HIS A 865 0.89 26.14 -16.71
CA HIS A 865 1.61 27.05 -15.82
C HIS A 865 2.85 26.38 -15.20
N ILE A 866 4.04 26.87 -15.54
CA ILE A 866 5.30 26.49 -14.87
C ILE A 866 5.40 27.28 -13.55
N TYR A 867 5.49 26.58 -12.43
CA TYR A 867 5.71 27.19 -11.12
C TYR A 867 7.21 27.40 -10.88
N LEU A 868 7.61 28.65 -10.68
CA LEU A 868 9.03 29.05 -10.61
C LEU A 868 9.79 28.38 -9.45
N GLY A 869 9.16 28.26 -8.27
CA GLY A 869 9.75 27.58 -7.11
C GLY A 869 9.99 26.09 -7.34
N ASN A 870 9.06 25.39 -8.01
CA ASN A 870 9.22 23.97 -8.37
C ASN A 870 10.36 23.75 -9.35
N LEU A 871 10.49 24.64 -10.35
CA LEU A 871 11.59 24.58 -11.29
C LEU A 871 12.93 24.77 -10.57
N SER A 872 13.03 25.77 -9.68
CA SER A 872 14.21 26.02 -8.85
C SER A 872 14.55 24.81 -7.97
N TYR A 873 13.58 24.26 -7.24
CA TYR A 873 13.75 23.08 -6.40
C TYR A 873 14.25 21.87 -7.21
N THR A 874 13.65 21.63 -8.38
CA THR A 874 14.03 20.50 -9.24
C THR A 874 15.45 20.66 -9.77
N MET A 875 15.81 21.85 -10.27
CA MET A 875 17.12 22.14 -10.84
C MET A 875 18.26 22.13 -9.80
N THR A 876 17.94 22.26 -8.52
CA THR A 876 18.93 22.33 -7.44
C THR A 876 18.93 21.07 -6.57
N ALA A 877 17.83 20.81 -5.86
CA ALA A 877 17.74 19.75 -4.86
C ALA A 877 17.55 18.34 -5.46
N ARG A 878 17.09 18.24 -6.71
CA ARG A 878 16.69 16.97 -7.36
C ARG A 878 17.53 16.61 -8.59
N ARG A 879 18.78 17.07 -8.62
CA ARG A 879 19.75 16.78 -9.69
C ARG A 879 21.13 16.49 -9.11
N LEU A 880 21.85 15.56 -9.75
CA LEU A 880 23.26 15.39 -9.50
C LEU A 880 24.04 16.63 -9.93
N ILE A 881 24.98 17.05 -9.10
CA ILE A 881 25.79 18.24 -9.37
C ILE A 881 27.17 17.82 -9.91
N HIS A 882 27.37 18.05 -11.21
CA HIS A 882 28.60 17.76 -11.94
C HIS A 882 29.64 18.92 -11.82
N PRO A 883 30.90 18.73 -12.29
CA PRO A 883 31.96 19.74 -12.09
C PRO A 883 31.76 21.08 -12.81
N TYR A 884 31.13 21.08 -13.98
CA TYR A 884 30.86 22.31 -14.74
C TYR A 884 29.50 22.83 -14.33
N ARG A 885 29.45 24.00 -13.68
CA ARG A 885 28.23 24.51 -13.02
C ARG A 885 27.92 25.93 -13.48
N PHE A 886 26.63 26.24 -13.59
CA PHE A 886 26.11 27.59 -13.80
C PHE A 886 24.95 27.82 -12.84
N ALA A 887 24.97 28.92 -12.09
CA ALA A 887 23.92 29.27 -11.15
C ALA A 887 23.55 30.75 -11.26
N PHE A 888 22.28 31.06 -11.06
CA PHE A 888 21.74 32.42 -11.12
C PHE A 888 20.46 32.52 -10.30
N SER A 889 20.09 33.73 -9.88
CA SER A 889 18.80 34.02 -9.26
C SER A 889 17.83 34.59 -10.27
N ALA A 890 16.55 34.22 -10.19
CA ALA A 890 15.50 34.80 -11.01
C ALA A 890 14.16 34.90 -10.26
N SER A 891 13.38 35.93 -10.59
CA SER A 891 12.05 36.19 -10.04
C SER A 891 10.92 35.91 -11.04
N SER A 892 11.27 35.58 -12.29
CA SER A 892 10.32 35.31 -13.37
C SER A 892 10.86 34.26 -14.36
N ILE A 893 9.96 33.59 -15.09
CA ILE A 893 10.36 32.65 -16.16
C ILE A 893 11.13 33.34 -17.28
N GLN A 894 10.80 34.61 -17.56
CA GLN A 894 11.50 35.41 -18.57
C GLN A 894 12.96 35.67 -18.17
N GLU A 895 13.22 35.97 -16.89
CA GLU A 895 14.59 36.08 -16.36
C GLU A 895 15.32 34.74 -16.42
N VAL A 896 14.65 33.61 -16.14
CA VAL A 896 15.25 32.26 -16.29
C VAL A 896 15.73 32.04 -17.73
N VAL A 897 14.86 32.26 -18.72
CA VAL A 897 15.22 32.09 -20.14
C VAL A 897 16.34 33.05 -20.54
N HIS A 898 16.30 34.31 -20.09
CA HIS A 898 17.33 35.29 -20.37
C HIS A 898 18.70 34.88 -19.80
N ASN A 899 18.75 34.46 -18.54
CA ASN A 899 19.99 34.06 -17.86
C ASN A 899 20.57 32.77 -18.47
N LEU A 900 19.72 31.80 -18.82
CA LEU A 900 20.13 30.59 -19.53
C LEU A 900 20.72 30.90 -20.91
N GLY A 901 20.10 31.83 -21.65
CA GLY A 901 20.55 32.25 -22.98
C GLY A 901 21.86 33.05 -22.97
N ASN A 902 22.14 33.77 -21.88
CA ASN A 902 23.33 34.61 -21.70
C ASN A 902 24.39 33.98 -20.79
N MET A 903 24.39 32.67 -20.65
CA MET A 903 25.36 31.94 -19.84
C MET A 903 26.79 32.27 -20.30
N LYS A 904 27.54 33.01 -19.46
CA LYS A 904 28.96 33.29 -19.71
C LYS A 904 29.78 32.06 -19.31
N THR A 905 30.60 31.58 -20.22
CA THR A 905 31.44 30.39 -20.09
C THR A 905 32.66 30.60 -19.17
N GLU A 906 32.49 31.33 -18.06
CA GLU A 906 33.52 31.39 -17.00
C GLU A 906 33.37 30.16 -16.13
N VAL A 907 34.04 29.09 -16.58
CA VAL A 907 33.97 27.78 -15.97
C VAL A 907 35.04 27.69 -14.89
N GLN A 908 34.63 27.69 -13.62
CA GLN A 908 35.52 27.29 -12.52
C GLN A 908 35.17 25.87 -12.07
N CYS A 909 36.10 24.95 -12.26
CA CYS A 909 36.10 23.67 -11.55
C CYS A 909 36.50 23.96 -10.09
N LEU A 910 35.52 24.25 -9.24
CA LEU A 910 35.78 24.56 -7.83
C LEU A 910 36.06 23.25 -7.07
N SER A 911 37.28 23.11 -6.55
CA SER A 911 37.56 22.21 -5.43
C SER A 911 36.80 22.67 -4.17
N PRO A 912 36.57 21.81 -3.16
CA PRO A 912 36.04 22.27 -1.89
C PRO A 912 36.98 23.35 -1.32
N HIS A 913 36.46 24.55 -1.07
CA HIS A 913 37.25 25.63 -0.48
C HIS A 913 37.09 25.60 1.03
N SER A 914 38.16 25.86 1.77
CA SER A 914 38.05 26.16 3.20
C SER A 914 37.28 27.47 3.38
N ILE A 915 36.17 27.40 4.12
CA ILE A 915 35.27 28.53 4.33
C ILE A 915 35.65 29.22 5.64
N VAL A 916 35.74 30.55 5.63
CA VAL A 916 35.96 31.36 6.83
C VAL A 916 34.75 32.27 7.03
N TYR A 917 34.13 32.22 8.20
CA TYR A 917 33.09 33.20 8.57
C TYR A 917 33.75 34.43 9.16
N MET A 918 33.38 35.60 8.65
CA MET A 918 33.81 36.89 9.17
C MET A 918 32.62 37.60 9.79
N PHE A 919 32.70 37.85 11.09
CA PHE A 919 31.70 38.56 11.88
C PHE A 919 32.10 40.03 12.02
N SER A 920 31.15 40.91 11.72
CA SER A 920 31.37 42.34 11.64
C SER A 920 31.39 43.00 13.03
N GLY A 921 32.03 44.16 13.12
CA GLY A 921 31.94 44.99 14.32
C GLY A 921 30.65 45.81 14.35
N HIS A 922 30.46 46.58 15.42
CA HIS A 922 29.44 47.62 15.46
C HIS A 922 29.72 48.70 14.39
N GLY A 923 28.67 49.23 13.76
CA GLY A 923 28.75 50.37 12.83
C GLY A 923 28.09 50.16 11.45
N MET A 924 27.64 48.94 11.13
CA MET A 924 27.01 48.61 9.84
C MET A 924 25.52 48.21 9.96
N HIS A 925 24.89 48.50 11.10
CA HIS A 925 23.49 48.16 11.34
C HIS A 925 22.54 49.17 10.66
N TYR A 926 21.35 48.71 10.28
CA TYR A 926 20.31 49.57 9.71
C TYR A 926 18.91 49.07 10.13
N PRO A 927 17.88 49.94 10.18
CA PRO A 927 16.53 49.54 10.56
C PRO A 927 15.96 48.46 9.64
N GLY A 928 15.41 47.39 10.21
CA GLY A 928 14.81 46.30 9.46
C GLY A 928 15.80 45.30 8.84
N MET A 929 17.07 45.30 9.29
CA MET A 929 18.14 44.44 8.73
C MET A 929 17.86 42.93 8.78
N GLY A 930 16.98 42.46 9.67
CA GLY A 930 16.59 41.04 9.77
C GLY A 930 15.18 40.73 9.26
N LYS A 931 14.42 41.73 8.81
CA LYS A 931 12.97 41.63 8.60
C LYS A 931 12.56 40.57 7.58
N ASP A 932 13.15 40.63 6.39
CA ASP A 932 12.79 39.70 5.32
C ASP A 932 13.24 38.28 5.66
N LEU A 933 14.42 38.14 6.27
CA LEU A 933 14.93 36.83 6.71
C LEU A 933 14.05 36.21 7.78
N TYR A 934 13.61 37.01 8.75
CA TYR A 934 12.70 36.59 9.82
C TYR A 934 11.35 36.12 9.28
N LYS A 935 10.85 36.76 8.22
CA LYS A 935 9.59 36.37 7.58
C LYS A 935 9.73 35.11 6.72
N LEU A 936 10.86 34.94 6.04
CA LEU A 936 11.03 33.93 4.99
C LEU A 936 11.67 32.63 5.49
N PHE A 937 12.53 32.67 6.50
CA PHE A 937 13.36 31.53 6.91
C PHE A 937 13.08 31.12 8.36
N PRO A 938 12.38 29.99 8.59
CA PRO A 938 12.05 29.51 9.93
C PRO A 938 13.27 29.28 10.84
N VAL A 939 14.41 28.85 10.29
CA VAL A 939 15.66 28.67 11.06
C VAL A 939 16.15 29.99 11.62
N PHE A 940 16.19 31.02 10.77
CA PHE A 940 16.57 32.37 11.18
C PHE A 940 15.57 32.94 12.19
N GLN A 941 14.27 32.78 11.93
CA GLN A 941 13.20 33.19 12.84
C GLN A 941 13.38 32.56 14.23
N ALA A 942 13.52 31.24 14.30
CA ALA A 942 13.72 30.51 15.55
C ALA A 942 14.99 30.95 16.30
N SER A 943 16.05 31.27 15.56
CA SER A 943 17.30 31.78 16.12
C SER A 943 17.13 33.14 16.81
N ILE A 944 16.40 34.05 16.15
CA ILE A 944 16.07 35.37 16.69
C ILE A 944 15.09 35.25 17.86
N ASP A 945 14.06 34.42 17.75
CA ASP A 945 13.08 34.19 18.83
C ASP A 945 13.74 33.59 20.08
N ASN A 946 14.69 32.67 19.90
CA ASN A 946 15.49 32.15 21.01
C ASN A 946 16.31 33.25 21.69
N SER A 947 16.95 34.12 20.90
CA SER A 947 17.73 35.24 21.43
C SER A 947 16.85 36.24 22.20
N GLU A 948 15.68 36.56 21.65
CA GLU A 948 14.67 37.42 22.27
C GLU A 948 14.15 36.83 23.60
N ASN A 949 13.89 35.52 23.65
CA ASN A 949 13.41 34.87 24.87
C ASN A 949 14.49 34.87 25.97
N ILE A 950 15.75 34.60 25.61
CA ILE A 950 16.88 34.68 26.55
C ILE A 950 16.95 36.10 27.14
N LEU A 951 16.88 37.14 26.31
CA LEU A 951 16.95 38.53 26.80
C LEU A 951 15.81 38.87 27.75
N LYS A 952 14.58 38.43 27.43
CA LYS A 952 13.41 38.61 28.29
C LYS A 952 13.57 37.93 29.65
N ASP A 953 14.10 36.71 29.68
CA ASP A 953 14.28 35.95 30.92
C ASP A 953 15.25 36.64 31.90
N TYR A 954 16.21 37.41 31.39
CA TYR A 954 17.17 38.18 32.18
C TYR A 954 16.79 39.66 32.37
N GLY A 955 15.64 40.10 31.85
CA GLY A 955 15.13 41.46 32.04
C GLY A 955 15.74 42.53 31.14
N PHE A 956 16.34 42.13 30.01
CA PHE A 956 16.88 43.05 29.00
C PHE A 956 15.81 43.55 28.02
N GLU A 957 16.13 44.60 27.26
CA GLU A 957 15.24 45.14 26.22
C GLU A 957 15.08 44.20 25.02
N SER A 958 13.93 44.32 24.34
CA SER A 958 13.62 43.51 23.14
C SER A 958 14.44 43.95 21.93
N ILE A 959 14.97 42.98 21.18
CA ILE A 959 15.72 43.20 19.94
C ILE A 959 14.82 43.27 18.70
N LEU A 960 13.58 42.76 18.79
CA LEU A 960 12.65 42.69 17.67
C LEU A 960 12.34 44.05 17.01
N PRO A 961 12.14 45.16 17.75
CA PRO A 961 11.88 46.45 17.12
C PRO A 961 12.99 46.87 16.16
N LEU A 962 14.27 46.73 16.54
CA LEU A 962 15.41 47.08 15.71
C LEU A 962 15.53 46.18 14.46
N LEU A 963 15.27 44.88 14.63
CA LEU A 963 15.40 43.90 13.54
C LEU A 963 14.25 43.94 12.54
N LEU A 964 13.03 44.27 12.97
CA LEU A 964 11.81 44.09 12.17
C LEU A 964 11.13 45.40 11.72
N ASN A 965 11.36 46.51 12.41
CA ASN A 965 10.72 47.79 12.07
C ASN A 965 11.63 48.67 11.21
N ASN A 966 11.03 49.36 10.23
CA ASN A 966 11.77 50.20 9.28
C ASN A 966 12.04 51.63 9.80
N THR A 967 11.54 52.02 10.99
CA THR A 967 11.43 53.44 11.41
C THR A 967 11.80 53.69 12.88
N VAL A 968 12.66 52.88 13.50
CA VAL A 968 12.93 53.00 14.95
C VAL A 968 13.73 54.26 15.30
N SER A 969 13.25 55.04 16.27
CA SER A 969 13.91 56.25 16.83
C SER A 969 15.05 55.96 17.82
N ASN A 970 15.21 54.70 18.26
CA ASN A 970 16.19 54.25 19.25
C ASN A 970 17.39 53.51 18.62
N ALA A 971 17.67 53.71 17.34
CA ALA A 971 18.86 53.13 16.70
C ALA A 971 20.18 53.61 17.36
N ASP A 972 20.12 54.71 18.11
CA ASP A 972 21.28 55.33 18.79
C ASP A 972 21.60 54.74 20.18
N ASP A 973 20.81 53.79 20.73
CA ASP A 973 21.23 53.07 21.96
C ASP A 973 22.25 51.98 21.61
N ILE A 974 23.49 52.17 22.08
CA ILE A 974 24.61 51.28 21.82
C ILE A 974 24.38 49.86 22.36
N ARG A 975 23.63 49.71 23.47
CA ARG A 975 23.36 48.40 24.08
C ARG A 975 22.42 47.59 23.21
N SER A 976 21.25 48.15 22.91
CA SER A 976 20.21 47.48 22.13
C SER A 976 20.69 47.18 20.69
N SER A 977 21.54 48.04 20.11
CA SER A 977 22.16 47.80 18.81
C SER A 977 23.25 46.72 18.84
N HIS A 978 24.11 46.67 19.87
CA HIS A 978 25.10 45.59 20.03
C HIS A 978 24.41 44.22 20.13
N THR A 979 23.40 44.11 20.97
CA THR A 979 22.66 42.87 21.20
C THR A 979 21.90 42.43 19.94
N ALA A 980 21.28 43.36 19.20
CA ALA A 980 20.61 43.06 17.95
C ALA A 980 21.58 42.61 16.85
N VAL A 981 22.76 43.23 16.72
CA VAL A 981 23.80 42.82 15.75
C VAL A 981 24.31 41.43 16.08
N PHE A 982 24.64 41.15 17.35
CA PHE A 982 25.07 39.82 17.78
C PHE A 982 24.01 38.75 17.46
N ALA A 983 22.74 39.01 17.79
CA ALA A 983 21.65 38.06 17.53
C ALA A 983 21.44 37.83 16.02
N LEU A 984 21.53 38.89 15.22
CA LEU A 984 21.49 38.82 13.75
C LEU A 984 22.63 37.94 13.21
N GLU A 985 23.85 38.18 13.65
CA GLU A 985 25.04 37.46 13.20
C GLU A 985 24.99 35.97 13.54
N CYS A 986 24.52 35.63 14.74
CA CYS A 986 24.27 34.24 15.13
C CYS A 986 23.16 33.62 14.25
N GLY A 987 22.06 34.34 14.03
CA GLY A 987 20.97 33.88 13.16
C GLY A 987 21.41 33.65 11.72
N LEU A 988 22.25 34.54 11.17
CA LEU A 988 22.85 34.37 9.85
C LEU A 988 23.77 33.16 9.80
N ALA A 989 24.66 32.99 10.80
CA ALA A 989 25.56 31.85 10.85
C ALA A 989 24.80 30.52 10.93
N GLU A 990 23.76 30.44 11.77
CA GLU A 990 22.87 29.28 11.89
C GLU A 990 22.09 29.03 10.58
N LEU A 991 21.65 30.08 9.88
CA LEU A 991 21.00 29.96 8.58
C LEU A 991 21.97 29.38 7.53
N TRP A 992 23.19 29.90 7.43
CA TRP A 992 24.20 29.36 6.51
C TRP A 992 24.57 27.90 6.85
N GLN A 993 24.71 27.58 8.14
CA GLN A 993 24.94 26.20 8.61
C GLN A 993 23.79 25.27 8.22
N SER A 994 22.54 25.74 8.26
CA SER A 994 21.37 24.97 7.82
C SER A 994 21.40 24.61 6.33
N TRP A 995 22.14 25.38 5.52
CA TRP A 995 22.38 25.08 4.10
C TRP A 995 23.63 24.22 3.86
N GLY A 996 24.24 23.69 4.93
CA GLY A 996 25.44 22.85 4.88
C GLY A 996 26.74 23.62 4.73
N ILE A 997 26.72 24.94 4.87
CA ILE A 997 27.93 25.77 4.83
C ILE A 997 28.47 25.85 6.25
N VAL A 998 29.60 25.18 6.50
CA VAL A 998 30.21 25.10 7.83
C VAL A 998 31.62 25.72 7.77
N PRO A 999 31.93 26.69 8.65
CA PRO A 999 33.22 27.35 8.64
C PRO A 999 34.33 26.40 9.12
N HIS A 1000 35.49 26.49 8.48
CA HIS A 1000 36.75 25.88 8.94
C HIS A 1000 37.46 26.77 9.96
N ALA A 1001 37.24 28.09 9.86
CA ALA A 1001 37.69 29.07 10.81
C ALA A 1001 36.67 30.20 10.92
N VAL A 1002 36.70 30.91 12.03
CA VAL A 1002 35.90 32.11 12.27
C VAL A 1002 36.82 33.24 12.65
N VAL A 1003 36.48 34.46 12.22
CA VAL A 1003 37.15 35.69 12.63
C VAL A 1003 36.08 36.71 12.96
N GLY A 1004 36.22 37.37 14.11
CA GLY A 1004 35.35 38.47 14.50
C GLY A 1004 36.15 39.75 14.60
N HIS A 1005 35.52 40.87 14.26
CA HIS A 1005 36.10 42.19 14.50
C HIS A 1005 35.39 42.86 15.69
N SER A 1006 36.07 43.00 16.83
CA SER A 1006 35.52 43.63 18.04
C SER A 1006 34.22 42.93 18.50
N LEU A 1007 33.04 43.55 18.39
CA LEU A 1007 31.76 42.94 18.77
C LEU A 1007 31.52 41.58 18.10
N GLY A 1008 31.91 41.43 16.83
CA GLY A 1008 31.75 40.17 16.10
C GLY A 1008 32.58 39.01 16.67
N GLU A 1009 33.56 39.26 17.53
CA GLU A 1009 34.29 38.19 18.23
C GLU A 1009 33.36 37.34 19.11
N TYR A 1010 32.33 37.93 19.71
CA TYR A 1010 31.38 37.18 20.51
C TYR A 1010 30.58 36.17 19.66
N ALA A 1011 30.09 36.60 18.49
CA ALA A 1011 29.41 35.71 17.55
C ALA A 1011 30.36 34.62 17.04
N ALA A 1012 31.60 34.98 16.71
CA ALA A 1012 32.64 34.03 16.33
C ALA A 1012 32.90 32.98 17.43
N LEU A 1013 33.03 33.40 18.70
CA LEU A 1013 33.24 32.51 19.84
C LEU A 1013 32.08 31.55 20.06
N VAL A 1014 30.84 31.98 19.82
CA VAL A 1014 29.66 31.10 19.88
C VAL A 1014 29.70 30.05 18.78
N ILE A 1015 29.96 30.47 17.53
CA ILE A 1015 30.02 29.55 16.39
C ILE A 1015 31.22 28.59 16.48
N ALA A 1016 32.31 29.00 17.12
CA ALA A 1016 33.45 28.14 17.45
C ALA A 1016 33.18 27.19 18.64
N GLY A 1017 32.05 27.33 19.34
CA GLY A 1017 31.70 26.51 20.51
C GLY A 1017 32.45 26.86 21.79
N VAL A 1018 33.09 28.04 21.86
CA VAL A 1018 33.82 28.52 23.05
C VAL A 1018 32.86 29.11 24.09
N LEU A 1019 31.84 29.85 23.64
CA LEU A 1019 30.80 30.41 24.48
C LEU A 1019 29.44 29.81 24.11
N SER A 1020 28.56 29.65 25.09
CA SER A 1020 27.15 29.40 24.79
C SER A 1020 26.50 30.68 24.25
N LYS A 1021 25.49 30.53 23.39
CA LYS A 1021 24.73 31.68 22.87
C LYS A 1021 24.09 32.50 23.98
N CYS A 1022 23.65 31.84 25.06
CA CYS A 1022 23.08 32.48 26.24
C CYS A 1022 24.12 33.35 26.97
N ASP A 1023 25.29 32.78 27.29
CA ASP A 1023 26.36 33.52 27.98
C ASP A 1023 26.83 34.72 27.15
N ALA A 1024 27.01 34.53 25.85
CA ALA A 1024 27.42 35.61 24.95
C ALA A 1024 26.35 36.72 24.86
N LEU A 1025 25.06 36.38 24.80
CA LEU A 1025 23.96 37.35 24.85
C LEU A 1025 23.99 38.20 26.13
N ILE A 1026 24.24 37.57 27.28
CA ILE A 1026 24.30 38.25 28.58
C ILE A 1026 25.56 39.13 28.69
N ILE A 1027 26.68 38.73 28.09
CA ILE A 1027 27.91 39.54 28.09
C ILE A 1027 27.77 40.77 27.18
N VAL A 1028 27.04 40.62 26.06
CA VAL A 1028 26.85 41.68 25.06
C VAL A 1028 25.78 42.69 25.50
N ALA A 1029 24.71 42.24 26.17
CA ALA A 1029 23.61 43.07 26.67
C ALA A 1029 23.97 43.81 27.97
#